data_AF-A0A3A0BKF8-F1
#
_entry.id   AF-A0A3A0BKF8-F1
#
_cell.length_a   1.000
_cell.length_b   1.000
_cell.length_c   1.000
_cell.angle_alpha   90.00
_cell.angle_beta   90.00
_cell.angle_gamma   90.00
#
_symmetry.space_group_name_H-M   'P 1'
#
loop_
_entity.id
_entity.type
_entity.pdbx_description
1 polymer ?
#
loop_
_entity_poly.entity_id
_entity_poly.type
_entity_poly.pdbx_seq_one_letter_code
_entity_poly.pdbx_strand_id
1 'polypeptide(L)'
;MTEMSSELSLRQEIAGLRAAVERLEAAARPQVRLHLRVDAPAARIFLGQPVAILGRGRQSGDQAPAADLPITWITSWGTLRGVGEGYAGQIGASVITPTSLDGMARVTLLPPGADLLDVAQQSALRTALDRLDPNAATPADLQTQLSALMEDYRWEANLLLRQAVDLLYRANGAPPLDAVRPEDALAAWRQVNATVVAIAGSAEPIAPLLTGGAPIAAALATVRVLDWLPPWLQLYIQQTQTDATLPRDLERTRRRAADPHALIDGVYREINQYVNRQLGQIGQKVGQRAAETALRTFVHEGLAELPAAARADLFPTLRTASETVATAGVHVLGALSQGRADLRQEVDAQVKTVDSRLGGRIGSVEQALTGKVDTSDFQGFRSEIGASLSALDSQTQTLATQFSAASALSTTLQGQLAALQSSFGQLTTNVGTLQASLGQLSGSLTDAVAGLTQQLAGRATASDLASLQTTLQAAFDAALQQKADLQAVDTLRADLTNQLSTRLSAGDLAAFQATFQAGVDAALALKADSQAVDTLRGDLSAQLEARLTVDAFKSFQQANDAALAKKANAASIAGLRNELAAQIAGKADQAALDALRQDADSRFAQLVANANQIAAQITDMNRSLADINDRFGGLRHEFAAQLDANQQALAQALATVTQLQDSVSALNTDFTTRLGGLEARTQDVTGSLTDLQKTLSGLNRDFTRLNKNIIDAGLLRPPP
;
A
#
# COMPACT_ATOMS: atom_id res chain seq x y z
N MET A 1 -36.47 -68.60 16.92
CA MET A 1 -36.41 -67.47 17.89
C MET A 1 -35.10 -67.41 18.67
N THR A 2 -34.43 -68.53 18.93
CA THR A 2 -33.13 -68.59 19.62
C THR A 2 -31.93 -68.07 18.79
N GLU A 3 -31.93 -68.25 17.46
CA GLU A 3 -30.82 -67.78 16.60
C GLU A 3 -30.75 -66.25 16.46
N MET A 4 -31.90 -65.56 16.32
CA MET A 4 -31.96 -64.09 16.25
C MET A 4 -31.47 -63.39 17.52
N SER A 5 -31.62 -64.03 18.69
CA SER A 5 -31.11 -63.49 19.95
C SER A 5 -29.59 -63.54 20.04
N SER A 6 -28.95 -64.52 19.37
CA SER A 6 -27.49 -64.65 19.36
C SER A 6 -26.83 -63.61 18.46
N GLU A 7 -27.44 -63.29 17.32
CA GLU A 7 -26.89 -62.32 16.36
C GLU A 7 -26.93 -60.88 16.91
N LEU A 8 -27.96 -60.54 17.68
CA LEU A 8 -28.09 -59.25 18.36
C LEU A 8 -27.06 -59.07 19.48
N SER A 9 -26.78 -60.13 20.23
CA SER A 9 -25.73 -60.15 21.27
C SER A 9 -24.34 -59.95 20.65
N LEU A 10 -24.06 -60.62 19.53
CA LEU A 10 -22.75 -60.58 18.86
C LEU A 10 -22.48 -59.19 18.24
N ARG A 11 -23.51 -58.51 17.71
CA ARG A 11 -23.39 -57.14 17.22
C ARG A 11 -23.14 -56.12 18.34
N GLN A 12 -23.75 -56.30 19.51
CA GLN A 12 -23.50 -55.45 20.68
C GLN A 12 -22.07 -55.63 21.20
N GLU A 13 -21.56 -56.85 21.21
CA GLU A 13 -20.20 -57.16 21.65
C GLU A 13 -19.14 -56.60 20.67
N ILE A 14 -19.36 -56.70 19.36
CA ILE A 14 -18.50 -56.07 18.34
C ILE A 14 -18.50 -54.54 18.47
N ALA A 15 -19.65 -53.93 18.74
CA ALA A 15 -19.74 -52.48 18.98
C ALA A 15 -18.97 -52.07 20.25
N GLY A 16 -19.08 -52.86 21.32
CA GLY A 16 -18.34 -52.65 22.57
C GLY A 16 -16.82 -52.77 22.38
N LEU A 17 -16.37 -53.78 21.62
CA LEU A 17 -14.96 -53.98 21.29
C LEU A 17 -14.39 -52.83 20.44
N ARG A 18 -15.13 -52.35 19.43
CA ARG A 18 -14.70 -51.16 18.65
C ARG A 18 -14.55 -49.92 19.53
N ALA A 19 -15.51 -49.66 20.42
CA ALA A 19 -15.44 -48.53 21.33
C ALA A 19 -14.31 -48.63 22.38
N ALA A 20 -13.89 -49.86 22.71
CA ALA A 20 -12.74 -50.12 23.59
C ALA A 20 -11.41 -49.94 22.85
N VAL A 21 -11.32 -50.40 21.60
CA VAL A 21 -10.16 -50.20 20.73
C VAL A 21 -9.96 -48.72 20.42
N GLU A 22 -11.01 -47.96 20.08
CA GLU A 22 -10.91 -46.50 19.88
C GLU A 22 -10.42 -45.78 21.15
N ARG A 23 -10.86 -46.21 22.34
CA ARG A 23 -10.38 -45.65 23.61
C ARG A 23 -8.92 -45.98 23.89
N LEU A 24 -8.49 -47.21 23.58
CA LEU A 24 -7.11 -47.64 23.72
C LEU A 24 -6.20 -46.94 22.70
N GLU A 25 -6.64 -46.76 21.45
CA GLU A 25 -5.92 -46.00 20.44
C GLU A 25 -5.81 -44.52 20.81
N ALA A 26 -6.88 -43.92 21.37
CA ALA A 26 -6.84 -42.54 21.87
C ALA A 26 -5.90 -42.38 23.08
N ALA A 27 -5.81 -43.40 23.96
CA ALA A 27 -4.91 -43.41 25.11
C ALA A 27 -3.45 -43.75 24.73
N ALA A 28 -3.24 -44.50 23.65
CA ALA A 28 -1.92 -44.90 23.14
C ALA A 28 -1.28 -43.86 22.22
N ARG A 29 -2.02 -42.84 21.77
CA ARG A 29 -1.42 -41.72 21.02
C ARG A 29 -0.44 -40.98 21.92
N PRO A 30 0.83 -40.79 21.50
CA PRO A 30 1.79 -40.02 22.25
C PRO A 30 1.27 -38.59 22.38
N GLN A 31 0.80 -38.23 23.57
CA GLN A 31 0.38 -36.86 23.85
C GLN A 31 1.63 -35.98 23.80
N VAL A 32 1.68 -35.02 22.88
CA VAL A 32 2.79 -34.07 22.82
C VAL A 32 2.43 -32.85 23.67
N ARG A 33 3.40 -32.33 24.44
CA ARG A 33 3.30 -31.02 25.09
C ARG A 33 4.19 -30.05 24.36
N LEU A 34 3.61 -28.90 23.99
CA LEU A 34 4.34 -27.80 23.37
C LEU A 34 4.48 -26.66 24.37
N HIS A 35 5.70 -26.18 24.56
CA HIS A 35 5.98 -25.01 25.38
C HIS A 35 6.64 -23.93 24.53
N LEU A 36 6.10 -22.70 24.56
CA LEU A 36 6.75 -21.55 23.94
C LEU A 36 7.50 -20.72 24.97
N ARG A 37 8.67 -20.25 24.58
CA ARG A 37 9.48 -19.29 25.32
C ARG A 37 9.91 -18.19 24.37
N VAL A 38 9.65 -16.95 24.76
CA VAL A 38 10.21 -15.78 24.08
C VAL A 38 11.67 -15.65 24.52
N ASP A 39 12.59 -15.67 23.57
CA ASP A 39 14.02 -15.50 23.79
C ASP A 39 14.37 -14.01 23.74
N ALA A 40 13.84 -13.30 24.74
CA ALA A 40 14.11 -11.89 24.98
C ALA A 40 14.39 -11.67 26.48
N PRO A 41 15.33 -10.79 26.85
CA PRO A 41 15.67 -10.51 28.24
C PRO A 41 14.52 -9.85 29.02
N ALA A 42 13.56 -9.24 28.33
CA ALA A 42 12.33 -8.68 28.89
C ALA A 42 11.10 -9.15 28.10
N ALA A 43 9.94 -9.22 28.74
CA ALA A 43 8.65 -9.50 28.08
C ALA A 43 8.17 -8.36 27.15
N ARG A 44 8.98 -7.31 27.00
CA ARG A 44 8.76 -6.11 26.21
C ARG A 44 9.96 -5.89 25.30
N ILE A 45 9.68 -5.51 24.05
CA ILE A 45 10.70 -5.16 23.05
C ILE A 45 10.36 -3.82 22.42
N PHE A 46 11.32 -3.18 21.76
CA PHE A 46 11.07 -1.98 20.98
C PHE A 46 10.70 -2.29 19.53
N LEU A 47 9.87 -1.44 18.93
CA LEU A 47 9.55 -1.49 17.50
C LEU A 47 10.83 -1.54 16.66
N GLY A 48 10.92 -2.50 15.73
CA GLY A 48 12.09 -2.74 14.90
C GLY A 48 13.12 -3.73 15.48
N GLN A 49 12.96 -4.18 16.73
CA GLN A 49 13.79 -5.27 17.28
C GLN A 49 13.24 -6.64 16.87
N PRO A 50 14.04 -7.51 16.24
CA PRO A 50 13.66 -8.89 15.96
C PRO A 50 13.70 -9.72 17.25
N VAL A 51 12.71 -10.60 17.43
CA VAL A 51 12.63 -11.46 18.63
C VAL A 51 12.59 -12.91 18.25
N ALA A 52 13.49 -13.70 18.83
CA ALA A 52 13.42 -15.15 18.69
C ALA A 52 12.34 -15.72 19.63
N ILE A 53 11.56 -16.65 19.10
CA ILE A 53 10.59 -17.44 19.86
C ILE A 53 11.01 -18.90 19.70
N LEU A 54 11.18 -19.55 20.84
CA LEU A 54 11.62 -20.93 20.95
C LEU A 54 10.42 -21.78 21.34
N GLY A 55 10.13 -22.80 20.53
CA GLY A 55 9.12 -23.81 20.82
C GLY A 55 9.79 -25.11 21.19
N ARG A 56 9.35 -25.72 22.29
CA ARG A 56 9.86 -27.01 22.76
C ARG A 56 8.75 -28.04 22.78
N GLY A 57 8.86 -29.04 21.91
CA GLY A 57 8.00 -30.22 21.89
C GLY A 57 8.54 -31.33 22.77
N ARG A 58 7.71 -31.90 23.64
CA ARG A 58 8.04 -33.06 24.48
C ARG A 58 6.95 -34.12 24.43
N GLN A 59 7.34 -35.38 24.46
CA GLN A 59 6.38 -36.47 24.62
C GLN A 59 5.90 -36.56 26.07
N SER A 60 4.60 -36.80 26.27
CA SER A 60 3.98 -37.01 27.58
C SER A 60 4.36 -38.39 28.10
N GLY A 61 4.90 -38.47 29.32
CA GLY A 61 5.40 -39.71 29.94
C GLY A 61 6.87 -39.62 30.30
N ASP A 62 7.75 -39.49 29.31
CA ASP A 62 9.22 -39.60 29.50
C ASP A 62 9.99 -38.26 29.49
N GLN A 63 9.30 -37.12 29.27
CA GLN A 63 9.92 -35.81 28.99
C GLN A 63 10.92 -35.81 27.81
N ALA A 64 11.00 -36.89 27.05
CA ALA A 64 11.87 -37.01 25.89
C ALA A 64 11.52 -35.94 24.84
N PRO A 65 12.54 -35.33 24.20
CA PRO A 65 12.31 -34.36 23.15
C PRO A 65 11.56 -35.00 21.98
N ALA A 66 10.52 -34.33 21.49
CA ALA A 66 9.81 -34.74 20.29
C ALA A 66 10.58 -34.17 19.08
N ALA A 67 11.47 -34.97 18.49
CA ALA A 67 12.23 -34.60 17.29
C ALA A 67 11.36 -34.69 16.02
N ASP A 68 11.70 -33.89 15.02
CA ASP A 68 11.04 -33.85 13.69
C ASP A 68 9.51 -33.62 13.75
N LEU A 69 9.05 -32.94 14.80
CA LEU A 69 7.66 -32.56 14.96
C LEU A 69 7.41 -31.29 14.14
N PRO A 70 6.53 -31.32 13.11
CA PRO A 70 6.21 -30.12 12.34
C PRO A 70 5.40 -29.15 13.20
N ILE A 71 5.93 -27.94 13.39
CA ILE A 71 5.25 -26.86 14.08
C ILE A 71 4.86 -25.79 13.07
N THR A 72 3.56 -25.53 12.95
CA THR A 72 3.03 -24.37 12.24
C THR A 72 2.99 -23.18 13.19
N TRP A 73 3.66 -22.10 12.81
CA TRP A 73 3.71 -20.85 13.54
C TRP A 73 2.86 -19.82 12.84
N ILE A 74 2.03 -19.10 13.59
CA ILE A 74 1.15 -18.05 13.07
C ILE A 74 1.34 -16.82 13.95
N THR A 75 1.48 -15.64 13.36
CA THR A 75 1.51 -14.37 14.10
C THR A 75 0.30 -13.50 13.80
N SER A 76 -0.21 -12.80 14.81
CA SER A 76 -1.25 -11.77 14.64
C SER A 76 -0.71 -10.44 14.13
N TRP A 77 0.62 -10.24 14.15
CA TRP A 77 1.27 -8.99 13.80
C TRP A 77 2.73 -9.21 13.36
N GLY A 78 3.18 -8.50 12.33
CA GLY A 78 4.52 -8.66 11.76
C GLY A 78 4.66 -9.91 10.88
N THR A 79 5.90 -10.31 10.61
CA THR A 79 6.24 -11.51 9.85
C THR A 79 7.10 -12.46 10.69
N LEU A 80 6.99 -13.75 10.41
CA LEU A 80 7.78 -14.79 11.01
C LEU A 80 8.85 -15.24 10.03
N ARG A 81 10.07 -15.42 10.51
CA ARG A 81 11.19 -16.00 9.76
C ARG A 81 11.62 -17.30 10.43
N GLY A 82 11.41 -18.42 9.74
CA GLY A 82 11.85 -19.73 10.19
C GLY A 82 13.35 -19.91 9.99
N VAL A 83 14.04 -20.45 11.00
CA VAL A 83 15.45 -20.87 10.90
C VAL A 83 15.47 -22.38 11.10
N GLY A 84 15.50 -23.13 10.00
CA GLY A 84 15.65 -24.58 10.02
C GLY A 84 17.02 -24.98 9.47
N GLU A 85 17.67 -25.96 10.09
CA GLU A 85 18.84 -26.61 9.49
C GLU A 85 18.40 -27.28 8.17
N GLY A 86 18.90 -26.81 7.03
CA GLY A 86 18.67 -27.43 5.72
C GLY A 86 17.41 -26.99 4.94
N TYR A 87 16.53 -26.16 5.50
CA TYR A 87 15.36 -25.62 4.77
C TYR A 87 15.59 -24.17 4.34
N ALA A 88 15.25 -23.83 3.10
CA ALA A 88 15.22 -22.45 2.63
C ALA A 88 14.35 -21.61 3.59
N GLY A 89 14.91 -20.55 4.15
CA GLY A 89 14.26 -19.74 5.18
C GLY A 89 12.87 -19.27 4.73
N GLN A 90 11.82 -19.81 5.33
CA GLN A 90 10.45 -19.35 5.08
C GLN A 90 10.22 -18.02 5.80
N ILE A 91 9.62 -17.07 5.11
CA ILE A 91 9.21 -15.77 5.65
C ILE A 91 7.73 -15.55 5.33
N GLY A 92 6.92 -15.24 6.34
CA GLY A 92 5.50 -14.95 6.15
C GLY A 92 4.74 -14.79 7.48
N ALA A 93 3.45 -14.47 7.41
CA ALA A 93 2.59 -14.44 8.61
C ALA A 93 2.36 -15.83 9.22
N SER A 94 2.59 -16.88 8.42
CA SER A 94 2.60 -18.27 8.84
C SER A 94 3.84 -18.96 8.28
N VAL A 95 4.56 -19.72 9.10
CA VAL A 95 5.73 -20.51 8.69
C VAL A 95 5.69 -21.89 9.34
N ILE A 96 6.26 -22.88 8.68
CA ILE A 96 6.35 -24.24 9.23
C ILE A 96 7.81 -24.56 9.51
N THR A 97 8.13 -24.94 10.74
CA THR A 97 9.47 -25.43 11.08
C THR A 97 9.37 -26.75 11.86
N PRO A 98 10.14 -27.78 11.49
CA PRO A 98 10.24 -29.00 12.29
C PRO A 98 11.07 -28.73 13.55
N THR A 99 10.80 -29.46 14.62
CA THR A 99 11.69 -29.49 15.79
C THR A 99 13.00 -30.23 15.47
N SER A 100 14.09 -29.72 16.02
CA SER A 100 15.41 -30.35 15.97
C SER A 100 15.44 -31.64 16.82
N LEU A 101 16.55 -32.38 16.78
CA LEU A 101 16.77 -33.59 17.59
C LEU A 101 16.60 -33.36 19.11
N ASP A 102 16.81 -32.13 19.58
CA ASP A 102 16.61 -31.73 20.98
C ASP A 102 15.14 -31.32 21.31
N GLY A 103 14.24 -31.45 20.34
CA GLY A 103 12.83 -31.09 20.44
C GLY A 103 12.57 -29.58 20.35
N MET A 104 13.56 -28.78 19.96
CA MET A 104 13.44 -27.32 19.83
C MET A 104 13.16 -26.90 18.40
N ALA A 105 12.27 -25.93 18.22
CA ALA A 105 12.09 -25.20 16.97
C ALA A 105 12.22 -23.70 17.25
N ARG A 106 12.83 -22.97 16.31
CA ARG A 106 13.05 -21.52 16.44
C ARG A 106 12.40 -20.78 15.29
N VAL A 107 11.69 -19.72 15.64
CA VAL A 107 11.20 -18.71 14.70
C VAL A 107 11.63 -17.33 15.18
N THR A 108 11.86 -16.41 14.25
CA THR A 108 12.09 -15.00 14.57
C THR A 108 10.87 -14.20 14.19
N LEU A 109 10.26 -13.51 15.15
CA LEU A 109 9.25 -12.49 14.91
C LEU A 109 9.95 -11.19 14.45
N LEU A 110 9.55 -10.72 13.28
CA LEU A 110 10.00 -9.47 12.67
C LEU A 110 8.84 -8.47 12.70
N PRO A 111 9.02 -7.30 13.34
CA PRO A 111 8.06 -6.20 13.24
C PRO A 111 7.80 -5.80 11.77
N PRO A 112 6.61 -5.28 11.44
CA PRO A 112 6.35 -4.70 10.12
C PRO A 112 7.43 -3.68 9.73
N GLY A 113 8.01 -3.84 8.54
CA GLY A 113 9.08 -2.99 8.04
C GLY A 113 10.48 -3.42 8.48
N ALA A 114 10.63 -4.33 9.45
CA ALA A 114 11.93 -4.91 9.80
C ALA A 114 12.42 -5.90 8.72
N ASP A 115 11.51 -6.42 7.90
CA ASP A 115 11.80 -7.22 6.70
C ASP A 115 12.45 -6.39 5.58
N LEU A 116 12.29 -5.06 5.60
CA LEU A 116 12.93 -4.13 4.66
C LEU A 116 14.35 -3.75 5.08
N LEU A 117 14.75 -4.06 6.33
CA LEU A 117 16.06 -3.72 6.85
C LEU A 117 17.09 -4.76 6.43
N ASP A 118 18.20 -4.30 5.86
CA ASP A 118 19.35 -5.18 5.67
C ASP A 118 20.02 -5.53 7.03
N VAL A 119 20.96 -6.47 7.00
CA VAL A 119 21.63 -6.96 8.23
C VAL A 119 22.40 -5.84 8.95
N ALA A 120 23.01 -4.91 8.21
CA ALA A 120 23.81 -3.84 8.76
C ALA A 120 22.93 -2.75 9.40
N GLN A 121 21.84 -2.37 8.72
CA GLN A 121 20.79 -1.47 9.21
C GLN A 121 20.12 -2.04 10.46
N GLN A 122 19.78 -3.33 10.44
CA GLN A 122 19.19 -4.02 11.58
C GLN A 122 20.13 -4.06 12.79
N SER A 123 21.44 -4.25 12.56
CA SER A 123 22.47 -4.24 13.60
C SER A 123 22.66 -2.85 14.20
N ALA A 124 22.72 -1.81 13.35
CA ALA A 124 22.86 -0.42 13.78
C ALA A 124 21.65 0.00 14.63
N LEU A 125 20.42 -0.30 14.17
CA LEU A 125 19.21 -0.03 14.91
C LEU A 125 19.18 -0.78 16.25
N ARG A 126 19.51 -2.07 16.25
CA ARG A 126 19.54 -2.88 17.48
C ARG A 126 20.50 -2.28 18.50
N THR A 127 21.71 -1.93 18.08
CA THR A 127 22.73 -1.32 18.94
C THR A 127 22.22 -0.02 19.58
N ALA A 128 21.46 0.77 18.83
CA ALA A 128 20.88 2.01 19.32
C ALA A 128 19.72 1.76 20.31
N LEU A 129 18.84 0.80 20.00
CA LEU A 129 17.69 0.45 20.85
C LEU A 129 18.09 -0.32 22.11
N ASP A 130 19.21 -1.03 22.12
CA ASP A 130 19.74 -1.73 23.30
C ASP A 130 20.15 -0.76 24.43
N ARG A 131 20.24 0.55 24.15
CA ARG A 131 20.45 1.61 25.14
C ARG A 131 19.17 2.05 25.86
N LEU A 132 18.01 1.69 25.34
CA LEU A 132 16.71 2.00 25.93
C LEU A 132 16.32 0.90 26.94
N ASP A 133 15.84 1.27 28.14
CA ASP A 133 15.34 0.29 29.10
C ASP A 133 13.91 -0.14 28.74
N PRO A 134 13.66 -1.39 28.32
CA PRO A 134 12.31 -1.87 27.97
C PRO A 134 11.36 -1.94 29.18
N ASN A 135 11.88 -1.82 30.41
CA ASN A 135 11.07 -1.84 31.63
C ASN A 135 10.65 -0.44 32.11
N ALA A 136 11.11 0.62 31.46
CA ALA A 136 10.68 1.99 31.75
C ALA A 136 9.14 2.10 31.76
N ALA A 137 8.60 2.76 32.78
CA ALA A 137 7.15 2.88 32.95
C ALA A 137 6.56 3.77 31.85
N THR A 138 7.24 4.85 31.52
CA THR A 138 6.84 5.84 30.51
C THR A 138 8.02 6.20 29.60
N PRO A 139 7.75 6.72 28.38
CA PRO A 139 8.80 7.27 27.53
C PRO A 139 9.53 8.47 28.15
N ALA A 140 8.86 9.24 29.03
CA ALA A 140 9.49 10.35 29.76
C ALA A 140 10.67 9.89 30.62
N ASP A 141 10.58 8.69 31.22
CA ASP A 141 11.69 8.10 31.99
C ASP A 141 12.94 7.82 31.13
N LEU A 142 12.77 7.74 29.80
CA LEU A 142 13.84 7.52 28.82
C LEU A 142 14.20 8.78 28.02
N GLN A 143 13.80 9.96 28.45
CA GLN A 143 14.01 11.20 27.69
C GLN A 143 15.48 11.41 27.30
N THR A 144 16.43 11.15 28.22
CA THR A 144 17.87 11.30 27.95
C THR A 144 18.34 10.32 26.87
N GLN A 145 17.94 9.06 26.94
CA GLN A 145 18.35 8.02 25.99
C GLN A 145 17.69 8.22 24.62
N LEU A 146 16.43 8.65 24.58
CA LEU A 146 15.74 9.01 23.34
C LEU A 146 16.37 10.26 22.69
N SER A 147 16.81 11.23 23.49
CA SER A 147 17.55 12.41 22.98
C SER A 147 18.91 11.99 22.41
N ALA A 148 19.65 11.11 23.09
CA ALA A 148 20.89 10.55 22.55
C ALA A 148 20.67 9.77 21.25
N LEU A 149 19.57 9.01 21.14
CA LEU A 149 19.20 8.33 19.89
C LEU A 149 18.92 9.32 18.75
N MET A 150 18.29 10.47 19.06
CA MET A 150 18.08 11.55 18.10
C MET A 150 19.41 12.18 17.67
N GLU A 151 20.35 12.43 18.60
CA GLU A 151 21.68 12.92 18.25
C GLU A 151 22.43 11.93 17.35
N ASP A 152 22.38 10.64 17.68
CA ASP A 152 22.95 9.57 16.86
C ASP A 152 22.32 9.54 15.46
N TYR A 153 21.00 9.72 15.33
CA TYR A 153 20.33 9.81 14.03
C TYR A 153 20.82 11.02 13.20
N ARG A 154 20.99 12.17 13.86
CA ARG A 154 21.44 13.43 13.24
C ARG A 154 22.92 13.41 12.88
N TRP A 155 23.72 12.53 13.48
CA TRP A 155 25.15 12.50 13.22
C TRP A 155 25.46 11.89 11.86
N GLU A 156 26.20 12.61 11.02
CA GLU A 156 26.47 12.25 9.62
C GLU A 156 27.03 10.83 9.47
N ALA A 157 27.91 10.40 10.37
CA ALA A 157 28.56 9.08 10.37
C ALA A 157 27.57 7.90 10.54
N ASN A 158 26.40 8.11 11.14
CA ASN A 158 25.41 7.07 11.45
C ASN A 158 24.39 6.87 10.31
N LEU A 159 24.86 6.78 9.06
CA LEU A 159 23.99 6.63 7.89
C LEU A 159 23.07 5.40 7.98
N LEU A 160 23.60 4.25 8.43
CA LEU A 160 22.84 3.00 8.54
C LEU A 160 21.70 3.08 9.54
N LEU A 161 21.95 3.68 10.72
CA LEU A 161 20.92 3.93 11.71
C LEU A 161 19.83 4.85 11.14
N ARG A 162 20.25 5.93 10.47
CA ARG A 162 19.32 6.90 9.87
C ARG A 162 18.39 6.25 8.85
N GLN A 163 18.96 5.46 7.93
CA GLN A 163 18.18 4.72 6.94
C GLN A 163 17.23 3.71 7.59
N ALA A 164 17.67 3.01 8.64
CA ALA A 164 16.83 2.06 9.35
C ALA A 164 15.61 2.74 10.00
N VAL A 165 15.82 3.88 10.67
CA VAL A 165 14.74 4.64 11.29
C VAL A 165 13.80 5.25 10.24
N ASP A 166 14.33 5.78 9.13
CA ASP A 166 13.52 6.31 8.03
C ASP A 166 12.63 5.22 7.38
N LEU A 167 13.16 4.01 7.20
CA LEU A 167 12.40 2.87 6.69
C LEU A 167 11.31 2.43 7.67
N LEU A 168 11.61 2.34 8.96
CA LEU A 168 10.61 2.02 9.99
C LEU A 168 9.51 3.06 10.07
N TYR A 169 9.86 4.34 9.97
CA TYR A 169 8.91 5.45 9.93
C TYR A 169 7.98 5.38 8.73
N ARG A 170 8.50 4.98 7.56
CA ARG A 170 7.68 4.77 6.36
C ARG A 170 6.75 3.56 6.52
N ALA A 171 7.28 2.44 7.01
CA ALA A 171 6.57 1.17 7.08
C ALA A 171 5.43 1.16 8.11
N ASN A 172 5.58 1.90 9.22
CA ASN A 172 4.58 1.92 10.29
C ASN A 172 3.52 3.02 10.11
N GLY A 173 3.38 3.54 8.89
CA GLY A 173 2.45 4.58 8.53
C GLY A 173 2.83 5.88 9.22
N ALA A 174 3.74 6.64 8.59
CA ALA A 174 4.16 7.97 9.02
C ALA A 174 2.96 8.74 9.59
N PRO A 175 2.84 8.86 10.93
CA PRO A 175 1.82 9.73 11.48
C PRO A 175 2.09 11.09 10.85
N PRO A 176 1.08 11.81 10.32
CA PRO A 176 1.31 13.20 9.98
C PRO A 176 1.93 13.85 11.23
N LEU A 177 2.98 14.65 11.05
CA LEU A 177 3.63 15.33 12.18
C LEU A 177 2.62 16.11 13.02
N ASP A 178 1.48 16.47 12.42
CA ASP A 178 0.31 17.11 13.04
C ASP A 178 -0.54 16.20 13.95
N ALA A 179 -0.45 14.87 13.82
CA ALA A 179 -1.15 13.91 14.69
C ALA A 179 -0.36 13.55 15.95
N VAL A 180 0.94 13.89 16.01
CA VAL A 180 1.71 13.78 17.25
C VAL A 180 1.29 14.94 18.14
N ARG A 181 0.30 14.71 18.99
CA ARG A 181 -0.02 15.66 20.05
C ARG A 181 1.18 15.73 21.00
N PRO A 182 1.87 16.88 21.12
CA PRO A 182 3.07 17.01 21.94
C PRO A 182 2.82 16.87 23.44
N GLU A 183 1.59 16.61 23.86
CA GLU A 183 1.22 16.41 25.27
C GLU A 183 1.02 14.92 25.62
N ASP A 184 0.88 14.03 24.61
CA ASP A 184 0.44 12.65 24.85
C ASP A 184 1.55 11.59 24.68
N ALA A 185 2.53 11.78 23.78
CA ALA A 185 3.42 10.68 23.38
C ALA A 185 4.50 10.34 24.43
N LEU A 186 4.89 11.28 25.29
CA LEU A 186 5.81 11.02 26.42
C LEU A 186 5.11 10.45 27.66
N ALA A 187 3.78 10.59 27.76
CA ALA A 187 3.02 10.23 28.95
C ALA A 187 2.81 8.70 29.09
N ALA A 188 2.69 7.99 27.97
CA ALA A 188 2.51 6.54 27.98
C ALA A 188 3.08 5.88 26.71
N TRP A 189 3.62 4.67 26.86
CA TRP A 189 4.02 3.86 25.71
C TRP A 189 2.80 3.48 24.89
N ARG A 190 2.84 3.76 23.58
CA ARG A 190 1.97 3.07 22.64
C ARG A 190 2.49 1.63 22.48
N GLN A 191 1.62 0.65 22.69
CA GLN A 191 1.99 -0.76 22.70
C GLN A 191 1.22 -1.54 21.65
N VAL A 192 1.89 -2.50 21.01
CA VAL A 192 1.29 -3.48 20.13
C VAL A 192 1.54 -4.87 20.70
N ASN A 193 0.47 -5.66 20.84
CA ASN A 193 0.58 -7.05 21.29
C ASN A 193 0.70 -7.96 20.07
N ALA A 194 1.89 -8.53 19.87
CA ALA A 194 2.13 -9.54 18.84
C ALA A 194 1.92 -10.92 19.44
N THR A 195 0.87 -11.60 18.99
CA THR A 195 0.53 -12.94 19.45
C THR A 195 1.04 -13.97 18.47
N VAL A 196 1.89 -14.87 18.94
CA VAL A 196 2.41 -15.99 18.15
C VAL A 196 1.81 -17.29 18.69
N VAL A 197 1.14 -18.00 17.79
CA VAL A 197 0.54 -19.30 18.04
C VAL A 197 1.40 -20.35 17.36
N ALA A 198 1.75 -21.40 18.09
CA ALA A 198 2.43 -22.56 17.56
C ALA A 198 1.52 -23.78 17.67
N ILE A 199 1.33 -24.48 16.56
CA ILE A 199 0.45 -25.63 16.44
C ILE A 199 1.29 -26.81 15.98
N ALA A 200 1.35 -27.87 16.77
CA ALA A 200 2.02 -29.12 16.42
C ALA A 200 1.08 -30.01 15.61
N GLY A 201 1.49 -30.35 14.39
CA GLY A 201 0.78 -31.28 13.50
C GLY A 201 1.28 -32.72 13.64
N SER A 202 0.47 -33.69 13.19
CA SER A 202 0.95 -35.05 12.96
C SER A 202 1.94 -35.07 11.80
N ALA A 203 2.99 -35.90 11.90
CA ALA A 203 4.08 -36.04 10.92
C ALA A 203 3.65 -36.52 9.51
N GLU A 204 2.34 -36.65 9.22
CA GLU A 204 1.87 -36.96 7.88
C GLU A 204 1.84 -35.70 7.00
N PRO A 205 2.43 -35.74 5.78
CA PRO A 205 2.53 -34.57 4.93
C PRO A 205 1.15 -34.13 4.41
N ILE A 206 0.86 -32.84 4.57
CA ILE A 206 0.04 -32.02 3.65
C ILE A 206 -1.49 -32.20 3.69
N ALA A 207 -2.06 -33.25 4.28
CA ALA A 207 -3.53 -33.41 4.32
C ALA A 207 -4.32 -32.50 5.32
N PRO A 208 -3.83 -32.08 6.50
CA PRO A 208 -4.74 -31.74 7.60
C PRO A 208 -5.42 -30.37 7.49
N LEU A 209 -4.98 -29.46 6.63
CA LEU A 209 -5.62 -28.15 6.44
C LEU A 209 -6.91 -28.22 5.60
N LEU A 210 -7.12 -29.29 4.83
CA LEU A 210 -8.34 -29.52 4.04
C LEU A 210 -9.17 -30.69 4.57
N THR A 211 -8.59 -31.60 5.37
CA THR A 211 -9.29 -32.77 5.92
C THR A 211 -9.51 -32.75 7.43
N GLY A 212 -9.18 -31.67 8.15
CA GLY A 212 -9.53 -31.52 9.56
C GLY A 212 -8.72 -32.42 10.51
N GLY A 213 -7.43 -32.63 10.22
CA GLY A 213 -6.55 -33.32 11.16
C GLY A 213 -6.43 -32.53 12.47
N ALA A 214 -6.88 -33.13 13.58
CA ALA A 214 -6.89 -32.45 14.87
C ALA A 214 -5.45 -32.10 15.33
N PRO A 215 -5.21 -30.87 15.81
CA PRO A 215 -3.90 -30.47 16.31
C PRO A 215 -3.49 -31.34 17.51
N ILE A 216 -2.24 -31.80 17.53
CA ILE A 216 -1.72 -32.66 18.62
C ILE A 216 -1.44 -31.83 19.87
N ALA A 217 -0.94 -30.62 19.69
CA ALA A 217 -0.70 -29.64 20.76
C ALA A 217 -0.73 -28.21 20.19
N ALA A 218 -1.08 -27.25 21.03
CA ALA A 218 -0.97 -25.83 20.69
C ALA A 218 -0.40 -25.05 21.87
N ALA A 219 0.35 -24.00 21.58
CA ALA A 219 0.89 -23.09 22.56
C ALA A 219 0.90 -21.65 22.03
N LEU A 220 0.86 -20.71 22.96
CA LEU A 220 0.70 -19.27 22.71
C LEU A 220 1.83 -18.52 23.42
N ALA A 221 2.42 -17.55 22.73
CA ALA A 221 3.29 -16.55 23.30
C ALA A 221 2.85 -15.16 22.84
N THR A 222 2.73 -14.22 23.77
CA THR A 222 2.46 -12.81 23.44
C THR A 222 3.69 -11.98 23.74
N VAL A 223 4.15 -11.25 22.73
CA VAL A 223 5.26 -10.30 22.82
C VAL A 223 4.67 -8.89 22.84
N ARG A 224 5.04 -8.09 23.84
CA ARG A 224 4.64 -6.67 23.91
C ARG A 224 5.67 -5.82 23.20
N VAL A 225 5.25 -5.09 22.17
CA VAL A 225 6.11 -4.20 21.39
C VAL A 225 5.82 -2.76 21.77
N LEU A 226 6.84 -2.06 22.26
CA LEU A 226 6.82 -0.64 22.60
C LEU A 226 7.14 0.19 21.36
N ASP A 227 6.20 1.04 20.96
CA ASP A 227 6.38 1.98 19.86
C ASP A 227 7.11 3.23 20.38
N TRP A 228 8.43 3.26 20.17
CA TRP A 228 9.32 4.34 20.61
C TRP A 228 9.39 5.51 19.64
N LEU A 229 8.86 5.34 18.42
CA LEU A 229 9.02 6.32 17.37
C LEU A 229 8.24 7.62 17.64
N PRO A 230 6.97 7.59 18.13
CA PRO A 230 6.26 8.81 18.51
C PRO A 230 6.94 9.66 19.61
N PRO A 231 7.34 9.11 20.78
CA PRO A 231 8.01 9.92 21.81
C PRO A 231 9.36 10.46 21.35
N TRP A 232 10.13 9.67 20.58
CA TRP A 232 11.37 10.14 19.97
C TRP A 232 11.15 11.29 19.00
N LEU A 233 10.12 11.20 18.14
CA LEU A 233 9.78 12.24 17.17
C LEU A 233 9.32 13.52 17.86
N GLN A 234 8.55 13.41 18.93
CA GLN A 234 8.15 14.55 19.75
C GLN A 234 9.38 15.29 20.30
N LEU A 235 10.33 14.57 20.91
CA LEU A 235 11.57 15.17 21.42
C LEU A 235 12.37 15.82 20.29
N TYR A 236 12.44 15.19 19.13
CA TYR A 236 13.14 15.74 17.97
C TYR A 236 12.52 17.06 17.50
N ILE A 237 11.20 17.15 17.44
CA ILE A 237 10.50 18.40 17.10
C ILE A 237 10.78 19.48 18.16
N GLN A 238 10.62 19.16 19.44
CA GLN A 238 10.84 20.11 20.55
C GLN A 238 12.27 20.66 20.55
N GLN A 239 13.26 19.78 20.39
CA GLN A 239 14.65 20.19 20.36
C GLN A 239 14.98 20.99 19.10
N THR A 240 14.48 20.59 17.93
CA THR A 240 14.73 21.32 16.67
C THR A 240 14.12 22.73 16.70
N GLN A 241 12.96 22.89 17.35
CA GLN A 241 12.33 24.20 17.57
C GLN A 241 13.11 25.07 18.54
N THR A 242 13.67 24.48 19.61
CA THR A 242 14.47 25.20 20.62
C THR A 242 15.84 25.62 20.07
N ASP A 243 16.49 24.73 19.32
CA ASP A 243 17.83 24.92 18.74
C ASP A 243 17.80 25.66 17.40
N ALA A 244 16.63 26.12 16.94
CA ALA A 244 16.47 26.69 15.62
C ALA A 244 17.33 27.96 15.44
N THR A 245 18.33 27.91 14.56
CA THR A 245 19.05 29.10 14.09
C THR A 245 18.22 29.94 13.13
N LEU A 246 17.22 29.31 12.50
CA LEU A 246 16.40 29.90 11.44
C LEU A 246 15.73 31.23 11.85
N PRO A 247 15.10 31.40 13.02
CA PRO A 247 14.58 32.70 13.44
C PRO A 247 15.62 33.83 13.40
N ARG A 248 16.88 33.54 13.80
CA ARG A 248 17.97 34.53 13.74
C ARG A 248 18.40 34.82 12.31
N ASP A 249 18.39 33.81 11.44
CA ASP A 249 18.77 33.96 10.02
C ASP A 249 17.68 34.70 9.22
N LEU A 250 16.39 34.47 9.53
CA LEU A 250 15.27 35.25 9.00
C LEU A 250 15.35 36.72 9.43
N GLU A 251 15.69 36.98 10.70
CA GLU A 251 15.86 38.34 11.21
C GLU A 251 17.07 39.06 10.58
N ARG A 252 18.19 38.35 10.37
CA ARG A 252 19.33 38.88 9.61
C ARG A 252 18.95 39.20 8.16
N THR A 253 18.13 38.36 7.55
CA THR A 253 17.63 38.55 6.19
C THR A 253 16.77 39.81 6.11
N ARG A 254 15.85 39.99 7.06
CA ARG A 254 15.03 41.20 7.19
C ARG A 254 15.87 42.48 7.25
N ARG A 255 16.92 42.49 8.05
CA ARG A 255 17.81 43.67 8.20
C ARG A 255 18.64 44.00 6.96
N ARG A 256 18.95 42.98 6.14
CA ARG A 256 19.78 43.14 4.93
C ARG A 256 18.96 43.39 3.67
N ALA A 257 17.67 43.09 3.68
CA ALA A 257 16.81 43.26 2.54
C ALA A 257 16.62 44.76 2.23
N ALA A 258 17.04 45.17 1.04
CA ALA A 258 16.87 46.54 0.56
C ALA A 258 15.42 46.84 0.13
N ASP A 259 14.67 45.80 -0.23
CA ASP A 259 13.30 45.88 -0.72
C ASP A 259 12.47 44.62 -0.34
N PRO A 260 11.13 44.67 -0.46
CA PRO A 260 10.25 43.53 -0.15
C PRO A 260 10.55 42.26 -0.95
N HIS A 261 11.06 42.37 -2.16
CA HIS A 261 11.35 41.21 -3.01
C HIS A 261 12.62 40.49 -2.57
N ALA A 262 13.70 41.24 -2.30
CA ALA A 262 14.92 40.73 -1.72
C ALA A 262 14.66 40.04 -0.38
N LEU A 263 13.70 40.54 0.40
CA LEU A 263 13.26 39.89 1.64
C LEU A 263 12.62 38.53 1.38
N ILE A 264 11.67 38.43 0.44
CA ILE A 264 11.02 37.17 0.09
C ILE A 264 12.05 36.14 -0.39
N ASP A 265 12.94 36.54 -1.31
CA ASP A 265 13.94 35.63 -1.88
C ASP A 265 14.95 35.17 -0.83
N GLY A 266 15.33 36.06 0.10
CA GLY A 266 16.15 35.71 1.24
C GLY A 266 15.46 34.73 2.19
N VAL A 267 14.19 34.97 2.54
CA VAL A 267 13.40 34.09 3.41
C VAL A 267 13.30 32.68 2.81
N TYR A 268 12.99 32.57 1.52
CA TYR A 268 12.95 31.28 0.83
C TYR A 268 14.29 30.56 0.85
N ARG A 269 15.37 31.30 0.61
CA ARG A 269 16.72 30.74 0.62
C ARG A 269 17.09 30.20 2.00
N GLU A 270 16.83 30.94 3.07
CA GLU A 270 17.15 30.51 4.44
C GLU A 270 16.31 29.29 4.85
N ILE A 271 15.01 29.26 4.51
CA ILE A 271 14.16 28.09 4.76
C ILE A 271 14.67 26.86 4.00
N ASN A 272 14.99 27.01 2.72
CA ASN A 272 15.50 25.92 1.89
C ASN A 272 16.85 25.40 2.40
N GLN A 273 17.77 26.29 2.77
CA GLN A 273 19.05 25.89 3.36
C GLN A 273 18.85 25.18 4.70
N TYR A 274 17.98 25.70 5.56
CA TYR A 274 17.72 25.11 6.88
C TYR A 274 17.14 23.70 6.77
N VAL A 275 16.15 23.49 5.90
CA VAL A 275 15.54 22.17 5.70
C VAL A 275 16.49 21.20 5.01
N ASN A 276 17.24 21.63 4.00
CA ASN A 276 18.18 20.75 3.30
C ASN A 276 19.40 20.37 4.15
N ARG A 277 19.73 21.15 5.20
CA ARG A 277 20.74 20.79 6.20
C ARG A 277 20.27 19.69 7.16
N GLN A 278 18.95 19.44 7.24
CA GLN A 278 18.46 18.36 8.07
C GLN A 278 18.70 17.01 7.38
N LEU A 279 19.27 16.10 8.16
CA LEU A 279 19.68 14.80 7.67
C LEU A 279 18.53 13.78 7.75
N GLY A 280 18.35 13.01 6.68
CA GLY A 280 17.35 11.94 6.60
C GLY A 280 15.93 12.45 6.34
N GLN A 281 15.02 11.52 6.04
CA GLN A 281 13.64 11.86 5.68
C GLN A 281 12.88 12.47 6.86
N ILE A 282 13.06 11.89 8.06
CA ILE A 282 12.45 12.43 9.27
C ILE A 282 13.05 13.79 9.60
N GLY A 283 14.37 13.94 9.50
CA GLY A 283 15.03 15.23 9.74
C GLY A 283 14.49 16.33 8.82
N GLN A 284 14.32 16.07 7.53
CA GLN A 284 13.73 17.04 6.59
C GLN A 284 12.29 17.40 6.98
N LYS A 285 11.47 16.43 7.36
CA LYS A 285 10.08 16.68 7.79
C LYS A 285 10.02 17.48 9.10
N VAL A 286 10.85 17.14 10.09
CA VAL A 286 10.98 17.91 11.34
C VAL A 286 11.48 19.32 11.05
N GLY A 287 12.45 19.47 10.15
CA GLY A 287 12.95 20.75 9.67
C GLY A 287 11.88 21.60 9.00
N GLN A 288 11.02 20.99 8.17
CA GLN A 288 9.87 21.66 7.55
C GLN A 288 8.91 22.21 8.62
N ARG A 289 8.60 21.42 9.65
CA ARG A 289 7.72 21.85 10.73
C ARG A 289 8.31 22.97 11.57
N ALA A 290 9.60 22.88 11.89
CA ALA A 290 10.32 23.95 12.57
C ALA A 290 10.36 25.22 11.71
N ALA A 291 10.57 25.08 10.40
CA ALA A 291 10.58 26.20 9.45
C ALA A 291 9.20 26.85 9.31
N GLU A 292 8.12 26.07 9.26
CA GLU A 292 6.75 26.58 9.28
C GLU A 292 6.49 27.40 10.56
N THR A 293 6.87 26.87 11.72
CA THR A 293 6.70 27.55 13.02
C THR A 293 7.50 28.86 13.07
N ALA A 294 8.76 28.82 12.63
CA ALA A 294 9.63 29.98 12.57
C ALA A 294 9.10 31.04 11.59
N LEU A 295 8.61 30.63 10.42
CA LEU A 295 8.04 31.53 9.42
C LEU A 295 6.74 32.16 9.91
N ARG A 296 5.85 31.39 10.53
CA ARG A 296 4.60 31.94 11.12
C ARG A 296 4.89 32.99 12.18
N THR A 297 5.86 32.71 13.05
CA THR A 297 6.33 33.66 14.08
C THR A 297 6.95 34.91 13.43
N PHE A 298 7.81 34.73 12.42
CA PHE A 298 8.40 35.83 11.66
C PHE A 298 7.34 36.70 10.96
N VAL A 299 6.29 36.09 10.40
CA VAL A 299 5.18 36.80 9.76
C VAL A 299 4.36 37.59 10.78
N HIS A 300 4.14 37.06 11.98
CA HIS A 300 3.37 37.74 13.04
C HIS A 300 4.17 38.83 13.74
N GLU A 301 5.42 38.55 14.12
CA GLU A 301 6.22 39.41 14.99
C GLU A 301 7.26 40.21 14.19
N GLY A 302 7.98 39.54 13.27
CA GLY A 302 9.10 40.14 12.52
C GLY A 302 8.68 41.15 11.47
N LEU A 303 7.47 41.04 10.91
CA LEU A 303 6.95 42.02 9.95
C LEU A 303 6.41 43.28 10.61
N ALA A 304 6.17 43.30 11.93
CA ALA A 304 5.54 44.43 12.61
C ALA A 304 6.34 45.73 12.45
N GLU A 305 7.67 45.63 12.31
CA GLU A 305 8.59 46.76 12.16
C GLU A 305 8.69 47.32 10.73
N LEU A 306 8.09 46.67 9.73
CA LEU A 306 8.11 47.15 8.35
C LEU A 306 7.05 48.23 8.08
N PRO A 307 7.29 49.15 7.13
CA PRO A 307 6.28 50.12 6.69
C PRO A 307 4.98 49.44 6.24
N ALA A 308 3.83 50.06 6.52
CA ALA A 308 2.52 49.47 6.28
C ALA A 308 2.30 49.01 4.82
N ALA A 309 2.82 49.76 3.85
CA ALA A 309 2.77 49.39 2.43
C ALA A 309 3.55 48.10 2.14
N ALA A 310 4.78 47.97 2.65
CA ALA A 310 5.58 46.75 2.49
C ALA A 310 4.93 45.54 3.17
N ARG A 311 4.27 45.73 4.32
CA ARG A 311 3.55 44.64 5.01
C ARG A 311 2.38 44.11 4.17
N ALA A 312 1.62 45.00 3.53
CA ALA A 312 0.48 44.62 2.70
C ALA A 312 0.90 43.74 1.51
N ASP A 313 2.05 44.02 0.90
CA ASP A 313 2.58 43.26 -0.24
C ASP A 313 3.20 41.91 0.18
N LEU A 314 3.84 41.87 1.35
CA LEU A 314 4.58 40.70 1.83
C LEU A 314 3.68 39.63 2.46
N PHE A 315 2.66 40.06 3.21
CA PHE A 315 1.89 39.17 4.07
C PHE A 315 1.18 38.03 3.30
N PRO A 316 0.49 38.28 2.17
CA PRO A 316 -0.14 37.20 1.40
C PRO A 316 0.89 36.20 0.88
N THR A 317 2.03 36.70 0.38
CA THR A 317 3.08 35.87 -0.21
C THR A 317 3.74 34.97 0.84
N LEU A 318 4.09 35.53 2.01
CA LEU A 318 4.73 34.77 3.09
C LEU A 318 3.76 33.82 3.80
N ARG A 319 2.46 34.15 3.83
CA ARG A 319 1.43 33.23 4.34
C ARG A 319 1.28 32.02 3.40
N THR A 320 1.15 32.25 2.10
CA THR A 320 1.12 31.17 1.09
C THR A 320 2.40 30.34 1.13
N ALA A 321 3.55 30.98 1.32
CA ALA A 321 4.83 30.28 1.53
C ALA A 321 4.78 29.35 2.72
N SER A 322 4.30 29.83 3.88
CA SER A 322 4.17 29.03 5.10
C SER A 322 3.23 27.84 4.91
N GLU A 323 2.09 28.03 4.25
CA GLU A 323 1.13 26.96 3.94
C GLU A 323 1.73 25.95 2.95
N THR A 324 2.54 26.41 2.00
CA THR A 324 3.25 25.55 1.03
C THR A 324 4.37 24.75 1.70
N VAL A 325 5.14 25.32 2.63
CA VAL A 325 6.11 24.57 3.45
C VAL A 325 5.41 23.42 4.18
N ALA A 326 4.25 23.70 4.77
CA ALA A 326 3.49 22.74 5.56
C ALA A 326 2.92 21.59 4.70
N THR A 327 2.43 21.88 3.49
CA THR A 327 1.65 20.93 2.69
C THR A 327 2.43 20.27 1.55
N ALA A 328 3.29 21.02 0.86
CA ALA A 328 3.93 20.58 -0.38
C ALA A 328 5.47 20.43 -0.25
N GLY A 329 6.04 20.87 0.88
CA GLY A 329 7.46 20.79 1.16
C GLY A 329 8.30 21.84 0.45
N VAL A 330 9.57 21.95 0.84
CA VAL A 330 10.43 23.09 0.45
C VAL A 330 10.91 23.01 -1.01
N HIS A 331 10.85 21.85 -1.65
CA HIS A 331 11.19 21.71 -3.07
C HIS A 331 10.24 22.49 -3.98
N VAL A 332 8.96 22.62 -3.61
CA VAL A 332 7.97 23.43 -4.34
C VAL A 332 8.27 24.92 -4.19
N LEU A 333 8.77 25.34 -3.02
CA LEU A 333 9.24 26.71 -2.84
C LEU A 333 10.51 27.01 -3.64
N GLY A 334 11.45 26.06 -3.71
CA GLY A 334 12.63 26.16 -4.56
C GLY A 334 12.24 26.39 -6.02
N ALA A 335 11.36 25.55 -6.56
CA ALA A 335 10.84 25.68 -7.93
C ALA A 335 10.08 27.00 -8.15
N LEU A 336 9.28 27.45 -7.19
CA LEU A 336 8.56 28.72 -7.28
C LEU A 336 9.51 29.92 -7.23
N SER A 337 10.54 29.87 -6.37
CA SER A 337 11.55 30.93 -6.27
C SER A 337 12.42 31.00 -7.54
N GLN A 338 12.79 29.85 -8.11
CA GLN A 338 13.51 29.76 -9.37
C GLN A 338 12.66 30.29 -10.52
N GLY A 339 11.39 29.88 -10.64
CA GLY A 339 10.50 30.40 -11.67
C GLY A 339 10.29 31.91 -11.59
N ARG A 340 10.28 32.52 -10.39
CA ARG A 340 10.24 33.97 -10.24
C ARG A 340 11.56 34.65 -10.61
N ALA A 341 12.70 34.03 -10.28
CA ALA A 341 14.02 34.53 -10.66
C ALA A 341 14.22 34.49 -12.18
N ASP A 342 13.86 33.39 -12.82
CA ASP A 342 13.95 33.20 -14.28
C ASP A 342 13.05 34.22 -15.00
N LEU A 343 11.81 34.40 -14.54
CA LEU A 343 10.89 35.38 -15.12
C LEU A 343 11.38 36.82 -14.96
N ARG A 344 12.07 37.14 -13.87
CA ARG A 344 12.72 38.46 -13.71
C ARG A 344 13.92 38.63 -14.61
N GLN A 345 14.77 37.61 -14.71
CA GLN A 345 15.95 37.67 -15.57
C GLN A 345 15.55 37.84 -17.04
N GLU A 346 14.47 37.17 -17.45
CA GLU A 346 13.84 37.34 -18.76
C GLU A 346 13.35 38.79 -18.96
N VAL A 347 12.61 39.34 -17.99
CA VAL A 347 12.11 40.73 -18.04
C VAL A 347 13.24 41.75 -18.06
N ASP A 348 14.27 41.62 -17.22
CA ASP A 348 15.42 42.52 -17.18
C ASP A 348 16.26 42.44 -18.46
N ALA A 349 16.43 41.24 -19.03
CA ALA A 349 17.10 41.06 -20.32
C ALA A 349 16.32 41.75 -21.45
N GLN A 350 14.99 41.64 -21.44
CA GLN A 350 14.14 42.34 -22.39
C GLN A 350 14.20 43.85 -22.22
N VAL A 351 14.17 44.37 -20.99
CA VAL A 351 14.30 45.81 -20.69
C VAL A 351 15.65 46.35 -21.16
N LYS A 352 16.77 45.67 -20.87
CA LYS A 352 18.10 46.07 -21.36
C LYS A 352 18.21 46.04 -22.89
N THR A 353 17.53 45.10 -23.53
CA THR A 353 17.48 45.02 -25.00
C THR A 353 16.72 46.22 -25.58
N VAL A 354 15.64 46.65 -24.93
CA VAL A 354 14.90 47.86 -25.31
C VAL A 354 15.75 49.12 -25.07
N ASP A 355 16.44 49.19 -23.93
CA ASP A 355 17.24 50.36 -23.53
C ASP A 355 18.48 50.54 -24.42
N SER A 356 19.16 49.46 -24.78
CA SER A 356 20.28 49.47 -25.73
C SER A 356 19.84 49.82 -27.16
N ARG A 357 18.66 49.38 -27.59
CA ARG A 357 18.08 49.80 -28.88
C ARG A 357 17.70 51.27 -28.89
N LEU A 358 17.18 51.81 -27.79
CA LEU A 358 16.87 53.23 -27.66
C LEU A 358 18.14 54.08 -27.60
N GLY A 359 19.12 53.71 -26.77
CA GLY A 359 20.40 54.41 -26.65
C GLY A 359 21.22 54.40 -27.95
N GLY A 360 21.26 53.25 -28.66
CA GLY A 360 21.92 53.14 -29.96
C GLY A 360 21.26 54.00 -31.05
N ARG A 361 19.93 54.12 -31.04
CA ARG A 361 19.20 54.99 -31.98
C ARG A 361 19.34 56.47 -31.64
N ILE A 362 19.40 56.83 -30.36
CA ILE A 362 19.65 58.22 -29.94
C ILE A 362 21.07 58.66 -30.32
N GLY A 363 22.09 57.82 -30.09
CA GLY A 363 23.46 58.12 -30.51
C GLY A 363 23.64 58.19 -32.04
N SER A 364 22.89 57.36 -32.78
CA SER A 364 22.80 57.42 -34.25
C SER A 364 22.15 58.72 -34.74
N VAL A 365 21.13 59.23 -34.05
CA VAL A 365 20.48 60.51 -34.36
C VAL A 365 21.40 61.69 -34.07
N GLU A 366 22.18 61.65 -32.99
CA GLU A 366 23.18 62.67 -32.65
C GLU A 366 24.32 62.74 -33.68
N GLN A 367 24.82 61.59 -34.15
CA GLN A 367 25.84 61.53 -35.21
C GLN A 367 25.28 61.96 -36.58
N ALA A 368 24.02 61.62 -36.89
CA ALA A 368 23.38 62.02 -38.15
C ALA A 368 23.10 63.54 -38.21
N LEU A 369 22.70 64.16 -37.09
CA LEU A 369 22.50 65.62 -37.00
C LEU A 369 23.80 66.42 -37.15
N THR A 370 24.94 65.86 -36.76
CA THR A 370 26.25 66.54 -36.82
C THR A 370 26.89 66.44 -38.22
N GLY A 371 26.42 65.53 -39.07
CA GLY A 371 27.04 65.18 -40.34
C GLY A 371 26.52 65.90 -41.57
N LYS A 372 25.22 65.82 -41.89
CA LYS A 372 24.71 66.28 -43.20
C LYS A 372 23.21 66.56 -43.17
N VAL A 373 22.84 67.83 -43.37
CA VAL A 373 21.49 68.18 -43.85
C VAL A 373 21.53 68.06 -45.37
N ASP A 374 21.24 66.87 -45.88
CA ASP A 374 20.86 66.68 -47.28
C ASP A 374 19.46 66.07 -47.34
N THR A 375 18.57 66.74 -48.06
CA THR A 375 17.12 66.48 -48.05
C THR A 375 16.74 65.15 -48.69
N SER A 376 17.60 64.54 -49.51
CA SER A 376 17.40 63.17 -50.04
C SER A 376 17.70 62.10 -49.00
N ASP A 377 18.76 62.28 -48.21
CA ASP A 377 19.13 61.37 -47.12
C ASP A 377 18.09 61.45 -45.99
N PHE A 378 17.52 62.64 -45.75
CA PHE A 378 16.40 62.80 -44.84
C PHE A 378 15.12 62.08 -45.29
N GLN A 379 14.84 62.03 -46.60
CA GLN A 379 13.70 61.25 -47.14
C GLN A 379 13.96 59.74 -47.08
N GLY A 380 15.20 59.29 -47.36
CA GLY A 380 15.62 57.91 -47.17
C GLY A 380 15.49 57.48 -45.70
N PHE A 381 16.00 58.31 -44.78
CA PHE A 381 15.88 58.11 -43.34
C PHE A 381 14.43 58.08 -42.87
N ARG A 382 13.56 58.96 -43.40
CA ARG A 382 12.12 58.94 -43.08
C ARG A 382 11.45 57.66 -43.57
N SER A 383 11.85 57.13 -44.72
CA SER A 383 11.39 55.84 -45.25
C SER A 383 11.88 54.66 -44.39
N GLU A 384 13.16 54.66 -43.98
CA GLU A 384 13.73 53.64 -43.10
C GLU A 384 13.14 53.66 -41.69
N ILE A 385 12.86 54.85 -41.14
CA ILE A 385 12.10 55.00 -39.90
C ILE A 385 10.68 54.48 -40.06
N GLY A 386 10.00 54.77 -41.19
CA GLY A 386 8.67 54.25 -41.48
C GLY A 386 8.63 52.73 -41.57
N ALA A 387 9.63 52.13 -42.23
CA ALA A 387 9.80 50.69 -42.32
C ALA A 387 10.12 50.07 -40.94
N SER A 388 10.99 50.71 -40.17
CA SER A 388 11.35 50.27 -38.82
C SER A 388 10.17 50.36 -37.85
N LEU A 389 9.35 51.42 -37.93
CA LEU A 389 8.13 51.58 -37.14
C LEU A 389 7.08 50.53 -37.52
N SER A 390 6.93 50.24 -38.81
CA SER A 390 6.02 49.18 -39.30
C SER A 390 6.47 47.79 -38.86
N ALA A 391 7.78 47.52 -38.86
CA ALA A 391 8.34 46.28 -38.35
C ALA A 391 8.17 46.16 -36.83
N LEU A 392 8.35 47.26 -36.08
CA LEU A 392 8.12 47.30 -34.64
C LEU A 392 6.64 47.11 -34.31
N ASP A 393 5.73 47.71 -35.08
CA ASP A 393 4.28 47.54 -34.93
C ASP A 393 3.88 46.07 -35.21
N SER A 394 4.44 45.45 -36.26
CA SER A 394 4.24 44.04 -36.54
C SER A 394 4.80 43.11 -35.45
N GLN A 395 5.96 43.42 -34.88
CA GLN A 395 6.50 42.70 -33.71
C GLN A 395 5.62 42.89 -32.47
N THR A 396 5.10 44.09 -32.26
CA THR A 396 4.20 44.40 -31.13
C THR A 396 2.87 43.65 -31.28
N GLN A 397 2.31 43.57 -32.49
CA GLN A 397 1.13 42.76 -32.80
C GLN A 397 1.39 41.26 -32.62
N THR A 398 2.58 40.78 -32.99
CA THR A 398 2.98 39.37 -32.78
C THR A 398 3.07 39.05 -31.30
N LEU A 399 3.70 39.93 -30.50
CA LEU A 399 3.77 39.80 -29.05
C LEU A 399 2.39 39.87 -28.39
N ALA A 400 1.53 40.79 -28.83
CA ALA A 400 0.14 40.87 -28.35
C ALA A 400 -0.64 39.59 -28.65
N THR A 401 -0.42 39.00 -29.84
CA THR A 401 -1.03 37.72 -30.23
C THR A 401 -0.50 36.58 -29.37
N GLN A 402 0.82 36.49 -29.16
CA GLN A 402 1.44 35.49 -28.30
C GLN A 402 0.97 35.63 -26.84
N PHE A 403 0.85 36.85 -26.33
CA PHE A 403 0.35 37.13 -24.98
C PHE A 403 -1.12 36.72 -24.84
N SER A 404 -1.96 37.00 -25.85
CA SER A 404 -3.36 36.56 -25.86
C SER A 404 -3.48 35.02 -25.91
N ALA A 405 -2.60 34.34 -26.66
CA ALA A 405 -2.54 32.87 -26.68
C ALA A 405 -2.06 32.29 -25.34
N ALA A 406 -1.05 32.89 -24.71
CA ALA A 406 -0.59 32.50 -23.38
C ALA A 406 -1.67 32.74 -22.29
N SER A 407 -2.40 33.84 -22.37
CA SER A 407 -3.55 34.13 -21.51
C SER A 407 -4.68 33.11 -21.70
N ALA A 408 -4.95 32.70 -22.93
CA ALA A 408 -5.93 31.65 -23.24
C ALA A 408 -5.47 30.28 -22.70
N LEU A 409 -4.18 29.96 -22.82
CA LEU A 409 -3.58 28.74 -22.26
C LEU A 409 -3.68 28.74 -20.72
N SER A 410 -3.36 29.86 -20.08
CA SER A 410 -3.49 30.02 -18.62
C SER A 410 -4.94 29.82 -18.16
N THR A 411 -5.90 30.41 -18.87
CA THR A 411 -7.34 30.23 -18.60
C THR A 411 -7.76 28.77 -18.79
N THR A 412 -7.24 28.10 -19.82
CA THR A 412 -7.49 26.68 -20.08
C THR A 412 -6.94 25.79 -18.97
N LEU A 413 -5.72 26.05 -18.52
CA LEU A 413 -5.09 25.34 -17.39
C LEU A 413 -5.84 25.57 -16.08
N GLN A 414 -6.31 26.79 -15.82
CA GLN A 414 -7.16 27.09 -14.67
C GLN A 414 -8.50 26.32 -14.73
N GLY A 415 -9.11 26.23 -15.92
CA GLY A 415 -10.30 25.43 -16.15
C GLY A 415 -10.07 23.93 -15.94
N GLN A 416 -8.96 23.39 -16.44
CA GLN A 416 -8.56 22.00 -16.22
C GLN A 416 -8.28 21.70 -14.74
N LEU A 417 -7.61 22.62 -14.03
CA LEU A 417 -7.35 22.47 -12.60
C LEU A 417 -8.64 22.50 -11.77
N ALA A 418 -9.57 23.40 -12.09
CA ALA A 418 -10.89 23.45 -11.46
C ALA A 418 -11.70 22.15 -11.71
N ALA A 419 -11.65 21.61 -12.94
CA ALA A 419 -12.28 20.34 -13.29
C ALA A 419 -11.64 19.14 -12.55
N LEU A 420 -10.32 19.17 -12.36
CA LEU A 420 -9.59 18.16 -11.59
C LEU A 420 -9.97 18.23 -10.11
N GLN A 421 -10.04 19.43 -9.53
CA GLN A 421 -10.48 19.65 -8.15
C GLN A 421 -11.92 19.18 -7.94
N SER A 422 -12.82 19.45 -8.90
CA SER A 422 -14.19 18.94 -8.88
C SER A 422 -14.23 17.41 -8.94
N SER A 423 -13.40 16.80 -9.79
CA SER A 423 -13.26 15.33 -9.89
C SER A 423 -12.76 14.72 -8.58
N PHE A 424 -11.78 15.35 -7.90
CA PHE A 424 -11.31 14.91 -6.57
C PHE A 424 -12.38 15.06 -5.49
N GLY A 425 -13.17 16.14 -5.53
CA GLY A 425 -14.32 16.32 -4.63
C GLY A 425 -15.39 15.24 -4.82
N GLN A 426 -15.68 14.88 -6.07
CA GLN A 426 -16.58 13.77 -6.40
C GLN A 426 -16.01 12.43 -5.94
N LEU A 427 -14.72 12.17 -6.16
CA LEU A 427 -14.07 10.94 -5.69
C LEU A 427 -14.13 10.84 -4.16
N THR A 428 -13.88 11.94 -3.45
CA THR A 428 -13.98 12.00 -1.98
C THR A 428 -15.40 11.70 -1.51
N THR A 429 -16.40 12.24 -2.20
CA THR A 429 -17.83 11.96 -1.93
C THR A 429 -18.16 10.49 -2.19
N ASN A 430 -17.68 9.92 -3.31
CA ASN A 430 -17.89 8.53 -3.69
C ASN A 430 -17.26 7.57 -2.67
N VAL A 431 -16.04 7.87 -2.19
CA VAL A 431 -15.37 7.12 -1.12
C VAL A 431 -16.17 7.21 0.18
N GLY A 432 -16.68 8.39 0.54
CA GLY A 432 -17.56 8.56 1.69
C GLY A 432 -18.85 7.74 1.59
N THR A 433 -19.50 7.72 0.43
CA THR A 433 -20.68 6.87 0.19
C THR A 433 -20.34 5.38 0.22
N LEU A 434 -19.18 4.98 -0.30
CA LEU A 434 -18.70 3.59 -0.23
C LEU A 434 -18.46 3.16 1.22
N GLN A 435 -17.85 4.01 2.03
CA GLN A 435 -17.66 3.76 3.47
C GLN A 435 -18.99 3.64 4.21
N ALA A 436 -19.96 4.51 3.89
CA ALA A 436 -21.31 4.42 4.45
C ALA A 436 -22.03 3.12 4.05
N SER A 437 -21.96 2.73 2.77
CA SER A 437 -22.53 1.47 2.28
C SER A 437 -21.83 0.25 2.88
N LEU A 438 -20.51 0.30 3.09
CA LEU A 438 -19.77 -0.76 3.81
C LEU A 438 -20.18 -0.84 5.29
N GLY A 439 -20.41 0.30 5.93
CA GLY A 439 -20.96 0.37 7.28
C GLY A 439 -22.36 -0.23 7.36
N GLN A 440 -23.23 0.08 6.40
CA GLN A 440 -24.56 -0.50 6.29
C GLN A 440 -24.52 -2.00 6.01
N LEU A 441 -23.64 -2.46 5.11
CA LEU A 441 -23.45 -3.89 4.82
C LEU A 441 -22.93 -4.63 6.06
N SER A 442 -21.97 -4.05 6.79
CA SER A 442 -21.48 -4.59 8.05
C SER A 442 -22.59 -4.67 9.09
N GLY A 443 -23.45 -3.66 9.18
CA GLY A 443 -24.63 -3.66 10.04
C GLY A 443 -25.61 -4.76 9.65
N SER A 444 -26.04 -4.82 8.39
CA SER A 444 -26.94 -5.86 7.87
C SER A 444 -26.37 -7.27 8.02
N LEU A 445 -25.07 -7.46 7.85
CA LEU A 445 -24.42 -8.76 8.07
C LEU A 445 -24.42 -9.12 9.56
N THR A 446 -24.19 -8.14 10.44
CA THR A 446 -24.26 -8.34 11.90
C THR A 446 -25.69 -8.69 12.32
N ASP A 447 -26.69 -7.99 11.77
CA ASP A 447 -28.12 -8.24 12.02
C ASP A 447 -28.57 -9.58 11.43
N ALA A 448 -28.08 -9.96 10.25
CA ALA A 448 -28.35 -11.26 9.64
C ALA A 448 -27.70 -12.41 10.42
N VAL A 449 -26.46 -12.24 10.90
CA VAL A 449 -25.78 -13.20 11.78
C VAL A 449 -26.49 -13.27 13.13
N ALA A 450 -26.92 -12.14 13.70
CA ALA A 450 -27.71 -12.12 14.93
C ALA A 450 -29.06 -12.82 14.71
N GLY A 451 -29.76 -12.56 13.61
CA GLY A 451 -31.02 -13.20 13.24
C GLY A 451 -30.87 -14.69 12.98
N LEU A 452 -29.80 -15.13 12.30
CA LEU A 452 -29.44 -16.54 12.16
C LEU A 452 -29.10 -17.17 13.52
N THR A 453 -28.38 -16.47 14.38
CA THR A 453 -28.05 -16.92 15.74
C THR A 453 -29.32 -17.05 16.58
N GLN A 454 -30.27 -16.14 16.44
CA GLN A 454 -31.57 -16.15 17.11
C GLN A 454 -32.49 -17.23 16.54
N GLN A 455 -32.47 -17.47 15.22
CA GLN A 455 -33.20 -18.56 14.58
C GLN A 455 -32.59 -19.93 14.92
N LEU A 456 -31.27 -20.05 15.02
CA LEU A 456 -30.60 -21.26 15.50
C LEU A 456 -30.85 -21.47 17.00
N ALA A 457 -30.79 -20.43 17.82
CA ALA A 457 -31.14 -20.51 19.24
C ALA A 457 -32.63 -20.83 19.45
N GLY A 458 -33.50 -20.34 18.56
CA GLY A 458 -34.94 -20.60 18.57
C GLY A 458 -35.32 -21.99 18.03
N ARG A 459 -34.60 -22.51 17.03
CA ARG A 459 -34.81 -23.87 16.46
C ARG A 459 -34.03 -24.97 17.15
N ALA A 460 -33.12 -24.64 18.05
CA ALA A 460 -32.35 -25.59 18.86
C ALA A 460 -32.76 -25.52 20.33
N THR A 461 -34.05 -25.38 20.63
CA THR A 461 -34.52 -25.73 21.97
C THR A 461 -34.68 -27.25 22.04
N ALA A 462 -34.19 -27.86 23.12
CA ALA A 462 -34.49 -29.27 23.43
C ALA A 462 -36.01 -29.56 23.46
N SER A 463 -36.83 -28.51 23.59
CA SER A 463 -38.28 -28.52 23.44
C SER A 463 -38.75 -28.91 22.03
N ASP A 464 -38.13 -28.43 20.95
CA ASP A 464 -38.57 -28.72 19.58
C ASP A 464 -38.20 -30.16 19.16
N LEU A 465 -37.04 -30.65 19.62
CA LEU A 465 -36.67 -32.06 19.43
C LEU A 465 -37.54 -32.98 20.30
N ALA A 466 -37.88 -32.57 21.53
CA ALA A 466 -38.81 -33.29 22.38
C ALA A 466 -40.24 -33.25 21.82
N SER A 467 -40.68 -32.14 21.23
CA SER A 467 -41.99 -32.07 20.58
C SER A 467 -42.00 -32.90 19.30
N LEU A 468 -40.93 -32.90 18.50
CA LEU A 468 -40.82 -33.76 17.32
C LEU A 468 -40.80 -35.24 17.72
N GLN A 469 -40.10 -35.60 18.81
CA GLN A 469 -40.11 -36.94 19.38
C GLN A 469 -41.48 -37.31 19.95
N THR A 470 -42.19 -36.37 20.58
CA THR A 470 -43.55 -36.59 21.10
C THR A 470 -44.57 -36.69 19.96
N THR A 471 -44.42 -35.92 18.87
CA THR A 471 -45.26 -35.98 17.67
C THR A 471 -44.97 -37.24 16.85
N LEU A 472 -43.72 -37.68 16.75
CA LEU A 472 -43.36 -38.96 16.14
C LEU A 472 -43.84 -40.14 16.98
N GLN A 473 -43.71 -40.08 18.31
CA GLN A 473 -44.22 -41.10 19.22
C GLN A 473 -45.76 -41.17 19.14
N ALA A 474 -46.46 -40.03 19.15
CA ALA A 474 -47.91 -39.97 19.01
C ALA A 474 -48.40 -40.40 17.62
N ALA A 475 -47.67 -40.08 16.54
CA ALA A 475 -47.98 -40.56 15.19
C ALA A 475 -47.70 -42.06 15.04
N PHE A 476 -46.68 -42.57 15.72
CA PHE A 476 -46.37 -44.01 15.77
C PHE A 476 -47.42 -44.78 16.58
N ASP A 477 -47.84 -44.24 17.74
CA ASP A 477 -48.90 -44.81 18.59
C ASP A 477 -50.28 -44.72 17.90
N ALA A 478 -50.56 -43.65 17.17
CA ALA A 478 -51.77 -43.50 16.35
C ALA A 478 -51.77 -44.44 15.14
N ALA A 479 -50.61 -44.67 14.51
CA ALA A 479 -50.47 -45.66 13.42
C ALA A 479 -50.58 -47.10 13.94
N LEU A 480 -50.14 -47.36 15.19
CA LEU A 480 -50.36 -48.63 15.89
C LEU A 480 -51.84 -48.82 16.29
N GLN A 481 -52.54 -47.77 16.72
CA GLN A 481 -53.98 -47.80 16.97
C GLN A 481 -54.82 -47.92 15.69
N GLN A 482 -54.40 -47.34 14.55
CA GLN A 482 -55.09 -47.49 13.26
C GLN A 482 -54.85 -48.84 12.58
N LYS A 483 -53.82 -49.59 12.97
CA LYS A 483 -53.56 -50.96 12.48
C LYS A 483 -53.93 -52.08 13.44
N ALA A 484 -54.28 -51.77 14.68
CA ALA A 484 -54.85 -52.73 15.62
C ALA A 484 -56.37 -52.57 15.63
N ASP A 485 -57.03 -53.24 14.68
CA ASP A 485 -58.49 -53.35 14.62
C ASP A 485 -59.01 -54.30 15.73
N LEU A 486 -58.74 -53.93 16.99
CA LEU A 486 -59.19 -54.65 18.18
C LEU A 486 -60.73 -54.60 18.30
N GLN A 487 -61.38 -53.59 17.69
CA GLN A 487 -62.84 -53.57 17.56
C GLN A 487 -63.36 -54.59 16.56
N ALA A 488 -62.70 -54.84 15.42
CA ALA A 488 -63.13 -55.92 14.51
C ALA A 488 -62.98 -57.31 15.15
N VAL A 489 -61.94 -57.53 15.96
CA VAL A 489 -61.73 -58.81 16.67
C VAL A 489 -62.72 -58.99 17.82
N ASP A 490 -63.01 -57.95 18.60
CA ASP A 490 -64.01 -58.03 19.67
C ASP A 490 -65.45 -58.07 19.13
N THR A 491 -65.72 -57.45 17.98
CA THR A 491 -67.01 -57.59 17.28
C THR A 491 -67.18 -59.01 16.73
N LEU A 492 -66.13 -59.61 16.14
CA LEU A 492 -66.16 -61.01 15.69
C LEU A 492 -66.32 -61.98 16.86
N ARG A 493 -65.69 -61.69 18.01
CA ARG A 493 -65.79 -62.49 19.24
C ARG A 493 -67.18 -62.39 19.88
N ALA A 494 -67.77 -61.18 19.88
CA ALA A 494 -69.14 -60.95 20.33
C ALA A 494 -70.17 -61.61 19.41
N ASP A 495 -69.97 -61.57 18.08
CA ASP A 495 -70.84 -62.23 17.11
C ASP A 495 -70.76 -63.76 17.24
N LEU A 496 -69.56 -64.32 17.45
CA LEU A 496 -69.39 -65.76 17.68
C LEU A 496 -70.04 -66.20 19.00
N THR A 497 -69.93 -65.39 20.05
CA THR A 497 -70.53 -65.65 21.37
C THR A 497 -72.06 -65.56 21.31
N ASN A 498 -72.60 -64.59 20.56
CA ASN A 498 -74.04 -64.44 20.34
C ASN A 498 -74.60 -65.60 19.51
N GLN A 499 -73.95 -65.98 18.41
CA GLN A 499 -74.39 -67.11 17.56
C GLN A 499 -74.39 -68.46 18.30
N LEU A 500 -73.43 -68.67 19.21
CA LEU A 500 -73.39 -69.85 20.08
C LEU A 500 -74.49 -69.83 21.15
N SER A 501 -74.83 -68.66 21.70
CA SER A 501 -75.89 -68.53 22.72
C SER A 501 -77.31 -68.69 22.16
N THR A 502 -77.55 -68.34 20.89
CA THR A 502 -78.87 -68.53 20.23
C THR A 502 -79.10 -69.94 19.66
N ARG A 503 -78.07 -70.80 19.57
CA ARG A 503 -78.18 -72.16 19.00
C ARG A 503 -78.17 -73.30 20.01
N LEU A 504 -78.20 -72.99 21.31
CA LEU A 504 -78.24 -73.99 22.37
C LEU A 504 -79.38 -73.70 23.35
N SER A 505 -80.61 -74.00 22.91
CA SER A 505 -81.67 -74.38 23.84
C SER A 505 -81.82 -75.90 23.81
N ALA A 506 -81.87 -76.51 24.99
CA ALA A 506 -81.68 -77.94 25.24
C ALA A 506 -82.77 -78.88 24.67
N GLY A 507 -83.60 -78.42 23.74
CA GLY A 507 -84.62 -79.20 23.04
C GLY A 507 -84.15 -79.85 21.73
N ASP A 508 -83.14 -79.30 21.05
CA ASP A 508 -82.83 -79.70 19.67
C ASP A 508 -81.78 -80.84 19.57
N LEU A 509 -81.10 -81.16 20.67
CA LEU A 509 -80.06 -82.20 20.67
C LEU A 509 -80.65 -83.63 20.66
N ALA A 510 -81.85 -83.82 21.23
CA ALA A 510 -82.53 -85.11 21.22
C ALA A 510 -83.18 -85.42 19.86
N ALA A 511 -83.65 -84.39 19.14
CA ALA A 511 -84.19 -84.54 17.79
C ALA A 511 -83.09 -84.85 16.77
N PHE A 512 -81.93 -84.19 16.88
CA PHE A 512 -80.79 -84.42 15.99
C PHE A 512 -80.23 -85.85 16.10
N GLN A 513 -80.16 -86.40 17.31
CA GLN A 513 -79.62 -87.75 17.51
C GLN A 513 -80.53 -88.85 16.93
N ALA A 514 -81.85 -88.65 16.94
CA ALA A 514 -82.80 -89.58 16.32
C ALA A 514 -82.75 -89.51 14.78
N THR A 515 -82.59 -88.31 14.21
CA THR A 515 -82.48 -88.11 12.75
C THR A 515 -81.13 -88.57 12.20
N PHE A 516 -80.05 -88.40 12.98
CA PHE A 516 -78.71 -88.83 12.60
C PHE A 516 -78.58 -90.36 12.55
N GLN A 517 -79.14 -91.07 13.53
CA GLN A 517 -79.07 -92.53 13.54
C GLN A 517 -79.87 -93.15 12.37
N ALA A 518 -81.05 -92.59 12.05
CA ALA A 518 -81.84 -93.01 10.88
C ALA A 518 -81.17 -92.66 9.53
N GLY A 519 -80.41 -91.55 9.47
CA GLY A 519 -79.67 -91.15 8.29
C GLY A 519 -78.43 -92.00 8.02
N VAL A 520 -77.78 -92.52 9.07
CA VAL A 520 -76.61 -93.40 8.95
C VAL A 520 -77.02 -94.80 8.49
N ASP A 521 -78.16 -95.32 8.97
CA ASP A 521 -78.68 -96.62 8.55
C ASP A 521 -79.19 -96.61 7.09
N ALA A 522 -79.68 -95.46 6.60
CA ALA A 522 -80.05 -95.27 5.20
C ALA A 522 -78.85 -95.05 4.26
N ALA A 523 -77.79 -94.38 4.74
CA ALA A 523 -76.60 -94.07 3.93
C ALA A 523 -75.65 -95.27 3.73
N LEU A 524 -75.74 -96.30 4.58
CA LEU A 524 -74.98 -97.54 4.44
C LEU A 524 -75.60 -98.53 3.42
N ALA A 525 -76.85 -98.34 3.03
CA ALA A 525 -77.52 -99.14 1.99
C ALA A 525 -77.31 -98.62 0.55
N LEU A 526 -76.65 -97.47 0.38
CA LEU A 526 -76.55 -96.73 -0.89
C LEU A 526 -75.10 -96.44 -1.35
N LYS A 527 -74.13 -97.22 -0.88
CA LYS A 527 -72.71 -97.15 -1.32
C LYS A 527 -72.31 -98.31 -2.23
N ALA A 528 -73.07 -98.48 -3.31
CA ALA A 528 -72.57 -99.11 -4.53
C ALA A 528 -73.15 -98.34 -5.72
N ASP A 529 -72.64 -97.14 -5.99
CA ASP A 529 -72.94 -96.47 -7.24
C ASP A 529 -71.72 -95.72 -7.78
N SER A 530 -71.20 -96.21 -8.91
CA SER A 530 -70.03 -95.66 -9.57
C SER A 530 -70.35 -94.39 -10.39
N GLN A 531 -71.62 -93.98 -10.50
CA GLN A 531 -71.99 -92.76 -11.23
C GLN A 531 -71.66 -91.46 -10.47
N ALA A 532 -71.70 -91.45 -9.13
CA ALA A 532 -71.46 -90.22 -8.36
C ALA A 532 -70.00 -89.74 -8.44
N VAL A 533 -69.04 -90.65 -8.67
CA VAL A 533 -67.62 -90.31 -8.79
C VAL A 533 -67.31 -89.69 -10.16
N ASP A 534 -67.99 -90.12 -11.22
CA ASP A 534 -67.82 -89.55 -12.56
C ASP A 534 -68.46 -88.16 -12.68
N THR A 535 -69.59 -87.91 -12.02
CA THR A 535 -70.19 -86.57 -11.95
C THR A 535 -69.31 -85.59 -11.17
N LEU A 536 -68.72 -86.02 -10.04
CA LEU A 536 -67.79 -85.19 -9.26
C LEU A 536 -66.50 -84.86 -10.04
N ARG A 537 -66.03 -85.78 -10.89
CA ARG A 537 -64.87 -85.55 -11.76
C ARG A 537 -65.19 -84.57 -12.88
N GLY A 538 -66.39 -84.66 -13.47
CA GLY A 538 -66.89 -83.72 -14.47
C GLY A 538 -67.09 -82.31 -13.92
N ASP A 539 -67.70 -82.18 -12.74
CA ASP A 539 -67.98 -80.89 -12.10
C ASP A 539 -66.68 -80.19 -11.64
N LEU A 540 -65.69 -80.95 -11.17
CA LEU A 540 -64.39 -80.40 -10.81
C LEU A 540 -63.61 -79.91 -12.04
N SER A 541 -63.69 -80.64 -13.17
CA SER A 541 -63.10 -80.20 -14.44
C SER A 541 -63.76 -78.94 -14.98
N ALA A 542 -65.10 -78.84 -14.90
CA ALA A 542 -65.85 -77.65 -15.33
C ALA A 542 -65.59 -76.44 -14.42
N GLN A 543 -65.44 -76.63 -13.10
CA GLN A 543 -65.10 -75.53 -12.18
C GLN A 543 -63.65 -75.05 -12.35
N LEU A 544 -62.72 -75.92 -12.73
CA LEU A 544 -61.34 -75.55 -13.05
C LEU A 544 -61.25 -74.80 -14.38
N GLU A 545 -62.00 -75.20 -15.41
CA GLU A 545 -62.08 -74.45 -16.69
C GLU A 545 -62.78 -73.09 -16.54
N ALA A 546 -63.79 -72.98 -15.66
CA ALA A 546 -64.47 -71.72 -15.40
C ALA A 546 -63.65 -70.73 -14.53
N ARG A 547 -62.73 -71.21 -13.69
CA ARG A 547 -61.89 -70.36 -12.80
C ARG A 547 -60.51 -70.02 -13.38
N LEU A 548 -60.10 -70.64 -14.48
CA LEU A 548 -58.84 -70.37 -15.18
C LEU A 548 -59.07 -69.79 -16.58
N THR A 549 -60.06 -68.92 -16.76
CA THR A 549 -60.14 -68.14 -17.99
C THR A 549 -59.11 -66.99 -17.95
N VAL A 550 -58.45 -66.75 -19.08
CA VAL A 550 -57.54 -65.61 -19.27
C VAL A 550 -58.24 -64.28 -18.93
N ASP A 551 -59.56 -64.23 -19.05
CA ASP A 551 -60.38 -63.07 -18.70
C ASP A 551 -60.52 -62.86 -17.18
N ALA A 552 -60.54 -63.92 -16.37
CA ALA A 552 -60.49 -63.81 -14.91
C ALA A 552 -59.11 -63.32 -14.45
N PHE A 553 -58.03 -63.79 -15.08
CA PHE A 553 -56.68 -63.29 -14.81
C PHE A 553 -56.49 -61.85 -15.30
N LYS A 554 -57.02 -61.48 -16.47
CA LYS A 554 -57.03 -60.09 -16.94
C LYS A 554 -57.89 -59.18 -16.06
N SER A 555 -59.01 -59.66 -15.54
CA SER A 555 -59.85 -58.90 -14.61
C SER A 555 -59.16 -58.71 -13.26
N PHE A 556 -58.44 -59.73 -12.78
CA PHE A 556 -57.58 -59.61 -11.60
C PHE A 556 -56.41 -58.65 -11.85
N GLN A 557 -55.75 -58.73 -13.01
CA GLN A 557 -54.67 -57.83 -13.40
C GLN A 557 -55.19 -56.40 -13.54
N GLN A 558 -56.34 -56.18 -14.18
CA GLN A 558 -56.99 -54.86 -14.28
C GLN A 558 -57.46 -54.33 -12.92
N ALA A 559 -57.96 -55.19 -12.03
CA ALA A 559 -58.32 -54.79 -10.67
C ALA A 559 -57.08 -54.44 -9.83
N ASN A 560 -55.97 -55.17 -10.03
CA ASN A 560 -54.70 -54.90 -9.36
C ASN A 560 -54.00 -53.66 -9.94
N ASP A 561 -54.10 -53.42 -11.25
CA ASP A 561 -53.63 -52.21 -11.93
C ASP A 561 -54.49 -51.00 -11.54
N ALA A 562 -55.81 -51.17 -11.39
CA ALA A 562 -56.71 -50.14 -10.88
C ALA A 562 -56.49 -49.86 -9.38
N ALA A 563 -56.18 -50.88 -8.58
CA ALA A 563 -55.82 -50.73 -7.18
C ALA A 563 -54.43 -50.10 -6.99
N LEU A 564 -53.47 -50.41 -7.87
CA LEU A 564 -52.17 -49.75 -7.96
C LEU A 564 -52.32 -48.31 -8.47
N ALA A 565 -53.24 -48.03 -9.38
CA ALA A 565 -53.57 -46.65 -9.81
C ALA A 565 -54.33 -45.85 -8.72
N LYS A 566 -55.03 -46.52 -7.80
CA LYS A 566 -55.65 -45.90 -6.61
C LYS A 566 -54.67 -45.72 -5.43
N LYS A 567 -53.71 -46.65 -5.26
CA LYS A 567 -52.70 -46.60 -4.17
C LYS A 567 -51.45 -45.80 -4.55
N ALA A 568 -51.06 -45.78 -5.82
CA ALA A 568 -50.26 -44.72 -6.38
C ALA A 568 -51.23 -43.58 -6.66
N ASN A 569 -51.62 -42.87 -5.60
CA ASN A 569 -52.52 -41.74 -5.70
C ASN A 569 -51.78 -40.67 -6.51
N ALA A 570 -51.88 -40.75 -7.83
CA ALA A 570 -51.18 -39.86 -8.75
C ALA A 570 -51.61 -38.42 -8.48
N ALA A 571 -52.80 -38.21 -7.92
CA ALA A 571 -53.27 -36.93 -7.39
C ALA A 571 -52.57 -36.51 -6.07
N SER A 572 -52.17 -37.43 -5.19
CA SER A 572 -51.36 -37.09 -3.99
C SER A 572 -49.88 -36.98 -4.29
N ILE A 573 -49.34 -37.75 -5.26
CA ILE A 573 -47.96 -37.58 -5.72
C ILE A 573 -47.84 -36.36 -6.63
N ALA A 574 -48.84 -36.06 -7.47
CA ALA A 574 -48.93 -34.80 -8.19
C ALA A 574 -49.27 -33.66 -7.24
N GLY A 575 -50.07 -33.88 -6.20
CA GLY A 575 -50.33 -32.91 -5.13
C GLY A 575 -49.05 -32.59 -4.38
N LEU A 576 -48.30 -33.59 -3.92
CA LEU A 576 -46.99 -33.43 -3.30
C LEU A 576 -45.95 -32.88 -4.28
N ARG A 577 -45.96 -33.24 -5.57
CA ARG A 577 -45.08 -32.63 -6.59
C ARG A 577 -45.46 -31.18 -6.87
N ASN A 578 -46.74 -30.84 -6.93
CA ASN A 578 -47.22 -29.49 -7.18
C ASN A 578 -47.04 -28.62 -5.93
N GLU A 579 -47.18 -29.18 -4.75
CA GLU A 579 -46.96 -28.50 -3.47
C GLU A 579 -45.47 -28.40 -3.15
N LEU A 580 -44.65 -29.40 -3.50
CA LEU A 580 -43.19 -29.29 -3.47
C LEU A 580 -42.71 -28.33 -4.57
N ALA A 581 -43.28 -28.33 -5.77
CA ALA A 581 -42.96 -27.37 -6.82
C ALA A 581 -43.44 -25.95 -6.46
N ALA A 582 -44.58 -25.79 -5.78
CA ALA A 582 -45.06 -24.51 -5.27
C ALA A 582 -44.26 -24.03 -4.05
N GLN A 583 -43.82 -24.94 -3.17
CA GLN A 583 -42.92 -24.61 -2.07
C GLN A 583 -41.50 -24.33 -2.57
N ILE A 584 -41.03 -24.99 -3.64
CA ILE A 584 -39.75 -24.67 -4.28
C ILE A 584 -39.88 -23.36 -5.04
N ALA A 585 -40.96 -23.10 -5.78
CA ALA A 585 -41.22 -21.83 -6.45
C ALA A 585 -41.52 -20.67 -5.48
N GLY A 586 -41.96 -20.97 -4.25
CA GLY A 586 -42.22 -20.00 -3.18
C GLY A 586 -41.10 -19.86 -2.14
N LYS A 587 -40.14 -20.79 -2.06
CA LYS A 587 -38.95 -20.72 -1.18
C LYS A 587 -37.65 -20.48 -1.93
N ALA A 588 -37.56 -20.86 -3.20
CA ALA A 588 -36.70 -20.12 -4.10
C ALA A 588 -37.47 -18.84 -4.38
N ASP A 589 -37.18 -17.78 -3.62
CA ASP A 589 -37.60 -16.44 -4.00
C ASP A 589 -36.96 -16.19 -5.37
N GLN A 590 -37.66 -16.56 -6.44
CA GLN A 590 -37.21 -16.33 -7.81
C GLN A 590 -36.96 -14.83 -7.97
N ALA A 591 -37.74 -13.99 -7.27
CA ALA A 591 -37.50 -12.57 -7.12
C ALA A 591 -36.15 -12.23 -6.44
N ALA A 592 -35.73 -12.95 -5.40
CA ALA A 592 -34.43 -12.74 -4.74
C ALA A 592 -33.27 -13.29 -5.59
N LEU A 593 -33.46 -14.40 -6.31
CA LEU A 593 -32.49 -14.94 -7.25
C LEU A 593 -32.34 -14.04 -8.48
N ASP A 594 -33.44 -13.50 -9.00
CA ASP A 594 -33.45 -12.52 -10.09
C ASP A 594 -32.89 -11.18 -9.63
N ALA A 595 -33.15 -10.75 -8.39
CA ALA A 595 -32.55 -9.56 -7.80
C ALA A 595 -31.04 -9.73 -7.57
N LEU A 596 -30.60 -10.89 -7.07
CA LEU A 596 -29.18 -11.22 -6.93
C LEU A 596 -28.49 -11.28 -8.30
N ARG A 597 -29.18 -11.83 -9.30
CA ARG A 597 -28.68 -11.87 -10.68
C ARG A 597 -28.59 -10.47 -11.28
N GLN A 598 -29.60 -9.62 -11.10
CA GLN A 598 -29.56 -8.21 -11.51
C GLN A 598 -28.47 -7.43 -10.78
N ASP A 599 -28.28 -7.64 -9.47
CA ASP A 599 -27.19 -7.01 -8.70
C ASP A 599 -25.83 -7.48 -9.21
N ALA A 600 -25.66 -8.78 -9.48
CA ALA A 600 -24.45 -9.32 -10.07
C ALA A 600 -24.17 -8.75 -11.46
N ASP A 601 -25.18 -8.70 -12.34
CA ASP A 601 -25.07 -8.14 -13.70
C ASP A 601 -24.75 -6.64 -13.65
N SER A 602 -25.36 -5.89 -12.72
CA SER A 602 -25.07 -4.47 -12.49
C SER A 602 -23.64 -4.26 -12.00
N ARG A 603 -23.17 -5.07 -11.05
CA ARG A 603 -21.78 -5.02 -10.55
C ARG A 603 -20.78 -5.39 -11.63
N PHE A 604 -21.08 -6.38 -12.47
CA PHE A 604 -20.25 -6.73 -13.61
C PHE A 604 -20.19 -5.59 -14.63
N ALA A 605 -21.33 -4.98 -14.97
CA ALA A 605 -21.36 -3.81 -15.85
C ALA A 605 -20.54 -2.64 -15.28
N GLN A 606 -20.60 -2.43 -13.97
CA GLN A 606 -19.85 -1.39 -13.28
C GLN A 606 -18.34 -1.69 -13.24
N LEU A 607 -17.95 -2.95 -13.04
CA LEU A 607 -16.55 -3.40 -13.15
C LEU A 607 -16.01 -3.22 -14.56
N VAL A 608 -16.81 -3.53 -15.59
CA VAL A 608 -16.44 -3.30 -16.99
C VAL A 608 -16.29 -1.80 -17.29
N ALA A 609 -17.20 -0.96 -16.78
CA ALA A 609 -17.09 0.49 -16.91
C ALA A 609 -15.83 1.03 -16.23
N ASN A 610 -15.53 0.55 -15.01
CA ASN A 610 -14.32 0.90 -14.28
C ASN A 610 -13.05 0.44 -15.02
N ALA A 611 -13.05 -0.77 -15.59
CA ALA A 611 -11.93 -1.28 -16.38
C ALA A 611 -11.69 -0.42 -17.64
N ASN A 612 -12.77 -0.01 -18.32
CA ASN A 612 -12.67 0.89 -19.48
C ASN A 612 -12.16 2.28 -19.08
N GLN A 613 -12.58 2.80 -17.92
CA GLN A 613 -12.08 4.07 -17.40
C GLN A 613 -10.59 3.99 -17.04
N ILE A 614 -10.15 2.90 -16.42
CA ILE A 614 -8.73 2.65 -16.13
C ILE A 614 -7.93 2.54 -17.44
N ALA A 615 -8.45 1.85 -18.45
CA ALA A 615 -7.79 1.76 -19.75
C ALA A 615 -7.64 3.14 -20.42
N ALA A 616 -8.66 4.00 -20.32
CA ALA A 616 -8.59 5.38 -20.81
C ALA A 616 -7.55 6.20 -20.03
N GLN A 617 -7.49 6.07 -18.70
CA GLN A 617 -6.50 6.73 -17.86
C GLN A 617 -5.07 6.28 -18.18
N ILE A 618 -4.84 4.98 -18.41
CA ILE A 618 -3.54 4.45 -18.85
C ILE A 618 -3.16 5.04 -20.21
N THR A 619 -4.12 5.17 -21.14
CA THR A 619 -3.89 5.78 -22.45
C THR A 619 -3.46 7.24 -22.34
N ASP A 620 -4.12 8.01 -21.46
CA ASP A 620 -3.77 9.41 -21.22
C ASP A 620 -2.43 9.56 -20.50
N MET A 621 -2.13 8.68 -19.53
CA MET A 621 -0.81 8.62 -18.90
C MET A 621 0.30 8.34 -19.91
N ASN A 622 0.09 7.39 -20.83
CA ASN A 622 1.06 7.08 -21.88
C ASN A 622 1.26 8.27 -22.83
N ARG A 623 0.19 9.01 -23.14
CA ARG A 623 0.29 10.24 -23.94
C ARG A 623 1.05 11.34 -23.19
N SER A 624 0.82 11.50 -21.89
CA SER A 624 1.55 12.45 -21.06
C SER A 624 3.04 12.08 -20.93
N LEU A 625 3.36 10.79 -20.80
CA LEU A 625 4.74 10.31 -20.81
C LEU A 625 5.43 10.56 -22.14
N ALA A 626 4.72 10.40 -23.27
CA ALA A 626 5.25 10.76 -24.59
C ALA A 626 5.54 12.26 -24.70
N ASP A 627 4.62 13.14 -24.28
CA ASP A 627 4.83 14.60 -24.28
C ASP A 627 6.01 15.00 -23.38
N ILE A 628 6.15 14.39 -22.20
CA ILE A 628 7.30 14.60 -21.31
C ILE A 628 8.59 14.18 -22.01
N ASN A 629 8.60 13.01 -22.67
CA ASN A 629 9.78 12.51 -23.37
C ASN A 629 10.19 13.41 -24.54
N ASP A 630 9.21 13.94 -25.29
CA ASP A 630 9.44 14.89 -26.37
C ASP A 630 9.99 16.22 -25.84
N ARG A 631 9.46 16.73 -24.72
CA ARG A 631 10.01 17.92 -24.05
C ARG A 631 11.43 17.71 -23.55
N PHE A 632 11.74 16.55 -22.97
CA PHE A 632 13.11 16.19 -22.59
C PHE A 632 14.03 16.08 -23.81
N GLY A 633 13.52 15.56 -24.93
CA GLY A 633 14.22 15.57 -26.22
C GLY A 633 14.55 16.99 -26.69
N GLY A 634 13.57 17.90 -26.63
CA GLY A 634 13.74 19.31 -26.95
C GLY A 634 14.78 20.00 -26.07
N LEU A 635 14.67 19.85 -24.75
CA LEU A 635 15.63 20.40 -23.78
C LEU A 635 17.05 19.86 -23.98
N ARG A 636 17.19 18.56 -24.30
CA ARG A 636 18.50 17.98 -24.61
C ARG A 636 19.09 18.61 -25.87
N HIS A 637 18.27 18.88 -26.88
CA HIS A 637 18.73 19.52 -28.12
C HIS A 637 19.12 20.98 -27.90
N GLU A 638 18.34 21.72 -27.11
CA GLU A 638 18.62 23.11 -26.74
C GLU A 638 19.90 23.22 -25.90
N PHE A 639 20.09 22.32 -24.92
CA PHE A 639 21.32 22.27 -24.13
C PHE A 639 22.55 21.92 -24.99
N ALA A 640 22.41 21.00 -25.93
CA ALA A 640 23.48 20.68 -26.88
C ALA A 640 23.84 21.89 -27.77
N ALA A 641 22.83 22.58 -28.30
CA ALA A 641 23.04 23.79 -29.09
C ALA A 641 23.71 24.91 -28.29
N GLN A 642 23.33 25.09 -27.03
CA GLN A 642 23.93 26.08 -26.14
C GLN A 642 25.37 25.71 -25.76
N LEU A 643 25.66 24.42 -25.56
CA LEU A 643 27.02 23.94 -25.33
C LEU A 643 27.91 24.20 -26.55
N ASP A 644 27.43 23.94 -27.76
CA ASP A 644 28.15 24.22 -29.01
C ASP A 644 28.40 25.72 -29.19
N ALA A 645 27.40 26.57 -28.92
CA ALA A 645 27.54 28.02 -28.96
C ALA A 645 28.59 28.52 -27.95
N ASN A 646 28.60 27.97 -26.73
CA ASN A 646 29.59 28.30 -25.71
C ASN A 646 30.99 27.83 -26.09
N GLN A 647 31.13 26.64 -26.70
CA GLN A 647 32.42 26.15 -27.21
C GLN A 647 32.96 27.06 -28.33
N GLN A 648 32.10 27.51 -29.24
CA GLN A 648 32.49 28.45 -30.30
C GLN A 648 32.91 29.81 -29.73
N ALA A 649 32.15 30.35 -28.77
CA ALA A 649 32.49 31.61 -28.10
C ALA A 649 33.84 31.50 -27.37
N LEU A 650 34.10 30.38 -26.68
CA LEU A 650 35.37 30.13 -26.02
C LEU A 650 36.53 30.02 -27.03
N ALA A 651 36.33 29.34 -28.16
CA ALA A 651 37.32 29.24 -29.22
C ALA A 651 37.67 30.61 -29.81
N GLN A 652 36.68 31.48 -30.02
CA GLN A 652 36.88 32.85 -30.47
C GLN A 652 37.66 33.68 -29.45
N ALA A 653 37.28 33.60 -28.17
CA ALA A 653 38.00 34.29 -27.09
C ALA A 653 39.46 33.84 -27.01
N LEU A 654 39.73 32.53 -27.15
CA LEU A 654 41.08 31.98 -27.16
C LEU A 654 41.90 32.53 -28.35
N ALA A 655 41.29 32.61 -29.54
CA ALA A 655 41.93 33.20 -30.71
C ALA A 655 42.27 34.68 -30.51
N THR A 656 41.40 35.46 -29.86
CA THR A 656 41.68 36.86 -29.51
C THR A 656 42.83 36.97 -28.51
N VAL A 657 42.90 36.09 -27.51
CA VAL A 657 44.02 36.06 -26.56
C VAL A 657 45.33 35.78 -27.27
N THR A 658 45.36 34.82 -28.20
CA THR A 658 46.55 34.54 -29.02
C THR A 658 46.98 35.76 -29.83
N GLN A 659 46.05 36.46 -30.49
CA GLN A 659 46.36 37.69 -31.23
C GLN A 659 46.93 38.81 -30.34
N LEU A 660 46.40 38.95 -29.11
CA LEU A 660 46.95 39.89 -28.13
C LEU A 660 48.36 39.49 -27.71
N GLN A 661 48.61 38.21 -27.49
CA GLN A 661 49.93 37.70 -27.14
C GLN A 661 50.96 37.95 -28.26
N ASP A 662 50.57 37.77 -29.52
CA ASP A 662 51.41 38.10 -30.68
C ASP A 662 51.68 39.60 -30.76
N SER A 663 50.66 40.43 -30.52
CA SER A 663 50.80 41.89 -30.50
C SER A 663 51.74 42.37 -29.39
N VAL A 664 51.63 41.79 -28.19
CA VAL A 664 52.53 42.08 -27.06
C VAL A 664 53.97 41.63 -27.38
N SER A 665 54.14 40.48 -28.01
CA SER A 665 55.46 39.98 -28.41
C SER A 665 56.11 40.88 -29.48
N ALA A 666 55.32 41.37 -30.43
CA ALA A 666 55.76 42.34 -31.43
C ALA A 666 56.17 43.67 -30.79
N LEU A 667 55.35 44.20 -29.85
CA LEU A 667 55.68 45.41 -29.09
C LEU A 667 56.97 45.24 -28.28
N ASN A 668 57.15 44.10 -27.62
CA ASN A 668 58.36 43.81 -26.84
C ASN A 668 59.62 43.76 -27.74
N THR A 669 59.47 43.22 -28.95
CA THR A 669 60.55 43.18 -29.95
C THR A 669 60.90 44.59 -30.45
N ASP A 670 59.90 45.42 -30.76
CA ASP A 670 60.13 46.83 -31.15
C ASP A 670 60.81 47.61 -30.01
N PHE A 671 60.32 47.45 -28.77
CA PHE A 671 60.92 48.09 -27.61
C PHE A 671 62.39 47.69 -27.41
N THR A 672 62.69 46.39 -27.49
CA THR A 672 64.06 45.86 -27.38
C THR A 672 64.97 46.41 -28.49
N THR A 673 64.45 46.50 -29.72
CA THR A 673 65.19 47.06 -30.86
C THR A 673 65.50 48.54 -30.65
N ARG A 674 64.51 49.33 -30.21
CA ARG A 674 64.69 50.75 -29.90
C ARG A 674 65.68 50.97 -28.75
N LEU A 675 65.62 50.13 -27.72
CA LEU A 675 66.57 50.17 -26.60
C LEU A 675 68.00 49.91 -27.08
N GLY A 676 68.21 48.88 -27.91
CA GLY A 676 69.52 48.60 -28.52
C GLY A 676 70.03 49.75 -29.41
N GLY A 677 69.14 50.40 -30.16
CA GLY A 677 69.49 51.60 -30.93
C GLY A 677 69.89 52.80 -30.06
N LEU A 678 69.24 52.99 -28.91
CA LEU A 678 69.60 53.99 -27.91
C LEU A 678 70.96 53.69 -27.26
N GLU A 679 71.23 52.43 -26.96
CA GLU A 679 72.52 51.98 -26.42
C GLU A 679 73.66 52.25 -27.42
N ALA A 680 73.47 51.90 -28.69
CA ALA A 680 74.43 52.20 -29.75
C ALA A 680 74.72 53.70 -29.89
N ARG A 681 73.67 54.55 -29.89
CA ARG A 681 73.84 56.01 -29.90
C ARG A 681 74.59 56.52 -28.67
N THR A 682 74.37 55.92 -27.51
CA THR A 682 75.08 56.28 -26.26
C THR A 682 76.56 55.91 -26.35
N GLN A 683 76.89 54.76 -26.96
CA GLN A 683 78.26 54.37 -27.24
C GLN A 683 78.93 55.32 -28.24
N ASP A 684 78.25 55.73 -29.31
CA ASP A 684 78.77 56.71 -30.28
C ASP A 684 79.07 58.07 -29.64
N VAL A 685 78.16 58.55 -28.77
CA VAL A 685 78.38 59.79 -28.01
C VAL A 685 79.58 59.64 -27.09
N THR A 686 79.71 58.49 -26.40
CA THR A 686 80.86 58.20 -25.52
C THR A 686 82.18 58.16 -26.30
N GLY A 687 82.16 57.55 -27.49
CA GLY A 687 83.31 57.54 -28.41
C GLY A 687 83.69 58.95 -28.87
N SER A 688 82.70 59.74 -29.30
CA SER A 688 82.89 61.14 -29.71
C SER A 688 83.47 61.99 -28.56
N LEU A 689 83.00 61.77 -27.33
CA LEU A 689 83.51 62.46 -26.14
C LEU A 689 84.97 62.09 -25.84
N THR A 690 85.32 60.81 -26.05
CA THR A 690 86.70 60.30 -25.91
C THR A 690 87.62 60.94 -26.95
N ASP A 691 87.17 61.07 -28.20
CA ASP A 691 87.96 61.70 -29.26
C ASP A 691 88.10 63.21 -29.06
N LEU A 692 87.06 63.88 -28.55
CA LEU A 692 87.16 65.27 -28.08
C LEU A 692 88.20 65.41 -26.97
N GLN A 693 88.22 64.52 -25.96
CA GLN A 693 89.23 64.53 -24.90
C GLN A 693 90.65 64.34 -25.44
N LYS A 694 90.85 63.45 -26.42
CA LYS A 694 92.15 63.29 -27.10
C LYS A 694 92.56 64.57 -27.83
N THR A 695 91.63 65.19 -28.55
CA THR A 695 91.86 66.45 -29.27
C THR A 695 92.25 67.58 -28.32
N LEU A 696 91.53 67.72 -27.21
CA LEU A 696 91.85 68.69 -26.15
C LEU A 696 93.23 68.45 -25.55
N SER A 697 93.58 67.18 -25.30
CA SER A 697 94.90 66.79 -24.81
C SER A 697 96.02 67.08 -25.83
N GLY A 698 95.73 66.93 -27.13
CA GLY A 698 96.60 67.35 -28.23
C GLY A 698 96.83 68.86 -28.21
N LEU A 699 95.76 69.64 -28.24
CA LEU A 699 95.81 71.11 -28.16
C LEU A 699 96.56 71.59 -26.92
N ASN A 700 96.35 70.95 -25.76
CA ASN A 700 97.07 71.30 -24.54
C ASN A 700 98.58 71.05 -24.66
N ARG A 701 98.98 69.94 -25.31
CA ARG A 701 100.41 69.67 -25.60
C ARG A 701 100.97 70.69 -26.60
N ASP A 702 100.22 71.04 -27.63
CA ASP A 702 100.65 72.04 -28.62
C ASP A 702 100.76 73.43 -28.00
N PHE A 703 99.83 73.82 -27.12
CA PHE A 703 99.89 75.05 -26.34
C PHE A 703 101.10 75.05 -25.41
N THR A 704 101.39 73.94 -24.74
CA THR A 704 102.58 73.77 -23.89
C THR A 704 103.87 73.91 -24.72
N ARG A 705 103.92 73.32 -25.91
CA ARG A 705 105.06 73.45 -26.84
C ARG A 705 105.21 74.87 -27.35
N LEU A 706 104.12 75.54 -27.74
CA LEU A 706 104.13 76.93 -28.17
C LEU A 706 104.66 77.84 -27.05
N ASN A 707 104.16 77.66 -25.83
CA ASN A 707 104.61 78.41 -24.66
C ASN A 707 106.12 78.20 -24.42
N LYS A 708 106.59 76.95 -24.50
CA LYS A 708 108.03 76.64 -24.43
C LYS A 708 108.84 77.31 -25.55
N ASN A 709 108.37 77.24 -26.80
CA ASN A 709 109.05 77.85 -27.94
C ASN A 709 109.12 79.39 -27.82
N ILE A 710 108.08 80.03 -27.27
CA ILE A 710 108.08 81.48 -27.01
C ILE A 710 109.11 81.84 -25.93
N ILE A 711 109.24 81.00 -24.88
CA ILE A 711 110.29 81.13 -23.86
C ILE A 711 111.68 80.94 -24.48
N ASP A 712 111.88 79.88 -25.26
CA ASP A 712 113.17 79.54 -25.88
C ASP A 712 113.61 80.57 -26.95
N ALA A 713 112.65 81.23 -27.63
CA ALA A 713 112.91 82.30 -28.59
C ALA A 713 113.21 83.67 -27.95
N GLY A 714 113.18 83.78 -26.62
CA GLY A 714 113.54 85.00 -25.89
C GLY A 714 112.52 86.14 -25.99
N LEU A 715 111.30 85.85 -26.47
CA LEU A 715 110.21 86.83 -26.63
C LEU A 715 109.44 87.09 -25.32
N LEU A 716 109.61 86.24 -24.32
CA LEU A 716 109.17 86.43 -22.94
C LEU A 716 110.34 86.16 -22.00
N ARG A 717 110.83 87.19 -21.30
CA ARG A 717 111.70 86.97 -20.13
C ARG A 717 110.83 86.42 -19.00
N PRO A 718 111.21 85.29 -18.37
CA PRO A 718 110.48 84.78 -17.21
C PRO A 718 110.52 85.82 -16.07
N PRO A 719 109.40 86.06 -15.36
CA PRO A 719 109.42 86.84 -14.13
C PRO A 719 110.18 86.05 -13.03
N PRO A 720 110.74 86.75 -12.02
CA PRO A 720 111.42 86.12 -10.89
C PRO A 720 110.50 85.23 -10.05
#